data_AF-A0A4V6T7K8-F1
#
_entry.id   AF-A0A4V6T7K8-F1
#
_cell.length_a   1.000
_cell.length_b   1.000
_cell.length_c   1.000
_cell.angle_alpha   90.00
_cell.angle_beta   90.00
_cell.angle_gamma   90.00
#
_symmetry.space_group_name_H-M   'P 1'
#
loop_
_entity.id
_entity.type
_entity.pdbx_description
1 polymer ?
#
loop_
_entity_poly.entity_id
_entity_poly.type
_entity_poly.pdbx_seq_one_letter_code
_entity_poly.pdbx_strand_id
1 'polypeptide(L)'
;MSSSSVSIVEAPISLLQSLLSTGAITSTELCALYLHRISTYDARGVFLNSIPLLNPNLFAEAAASDARRASGKLLSKLDGIPYTLKDGFKYLGMSVAAGSPAFANLRPNENAFVADKLAQAGCVMIGKTNMPPMAAGGMQRGVYGRAESPYNMEYLTAAFSSGSSNGAATLTAASFAALGLGSEAVSSGRSPASNNGLVCYTPSRGVISSRGLWPLYVTCDVVVPLTRTVEDMLAVLEVITQPDFGTIGDFWRDQRVVTLPKTSNIEVDLSRLCDAHSLRGKRLAIPKMYTEGTSDTSNFKAPFVSEDVKKVWAQAQSDLTSLGAICVEVDDFPLVTRYEDDSTGQHNNVAGAPADWNLKERSDIISYAWDDFLLQNQDPRLASLGDASPDLIFPLPEDYLPLRFAEVKNLIDYPALTHFIREGHREGRTIHDIPGMSDALKALEAQRKRDLEDWMTEHDFEAVVFPAIGDVGKADLEQNSASAEHALLNGVRYSNGNRALRHLGVPTVSVPMGILEGKDMPVNLTLCSRAGADAELLSHAYAYEQSSKWRQPPGLTPSLLTDHVKRVEGPSKSPVCPSQISLKVLEQNVDTTGSSPTIEVRGTVSPSNVALEASIDGVSVDRKFIRMDSNGHWVLEAPFSSFESGQYTYKIHKDVKILADSVMIVLLARSSDGAVNGEVVLIAPETSSQPCNTP
;
A
#
# COMPACT_ATOMS: atom_id res chain seq x y z
N MET A 1 -18.71 11.78 36.47
CA MET A 1 -17.41 11.36 35.91
C MET A 1 -17.49 11.61 34.41
N SER A 2 -16.63 12.48 33.87
CA SER A 2 -16.63 12.81 32.45
C SER A 2 -16.15 11.59 31.66
N SER A 3 -17.00 10.95 30.86
CA SER A 3 -16.56 9.86 29.98
C SER A 3 -15.64 10.45 28.91
N SER A 4 -14.34 10.15 28.96
CA SER A 4 -13.39 10.60 27.95
C SER A 4 -13.70 9.96 26.60
N SER A 5 -13.87 10.77 25.55
CA SER A 5 -13.93 10.29 24.17
C SER A 5 -12.51 10.11 23.60
N VAL A 6 -12.34 9.20 22.64
CA VAL A 6 -11.09 8.98 21.92
C VAL A 6 -11.33 8.98 20.41
N SER A 7 -10.39 9.50 19.64
CA SER A 7 -10.46 9.50 18.18
C SER A 7 -9.93 8.19 17.60
N ILE A 8 -10.50 7.74 16.48
CA ILE A 8 -9.94 6.66 15.66
C ILE A 8 -8.73 7.13 14.82
N VAL A 9 -8.52 8.43 14.68
CA VAL A 9 -7.38 9.02 13.97
C VAL A 9 -6.12 8.80 14.78
N GLU A 10 -5.07 8.27 14.15
CA GLU A 10 -3.83 7.84 14.80
C GLU A 10 -4.03 6.78 15.91
N ALA A 11 -5.21 6.14 16.00
CA ALA A 11 -5.42 5.08 16.96
C ALA A 11 -4.58 3.84 16.59
N PRO A 12 -3.77 3.30 17.52
CA PRO A 12 -3.10 2.02 17.31
C PRO A 12 -4.12 0.89 17.34
N ILE A 13 -3.78 -0.25 16.72
CA ILE A 13 -4.63 -1.45 16.66
C ILE A 13 -5.04 -1.90 18.07
N SER A 14 -4.13 -1.79 19.04
CA SER A 14 -4.41 -2.13 20.44
C SER A 14 -5.55 -1.30 21.06
N LEU A 15 -5.64 -0.01 20.72
CA LEU A 15 -6.74 0.86 21.16
C LEU A 15 -8.04 0.48 20.44
N LEU A 16 -8.00 0.25 19.13
CA LEU A 16 -9.17 -0.17 18.35
C LEU A 16 -9.75 -1.49 18.88
N GLN A 17 -8.90 -2.48 19.16
CA GLN A 17 -9.31 -3.74 19.79
C GLN A 17 -9.92 -3.54 21.17
N SER A 18 -9.39 -2.62 21.98
CA SER A 18 -9.95 -2.29 23.29
C SER A 18 -11.36 -1.70 23.16
N LEU A 19 -11.58 -0.80 22.20
CA LEU A 19 -12.90 -0.22 21.93
C LEU A 19 -13.89 -1.28 21.45
N LEU A 20 -13.48 -2.19 20.57
CA LEU A 20 -14.30 -3.32 20.11
C LEU A 20 -14.63 -4.28 21.27
N SER A 21 -13.65 -4.61 22.11
CA SER A 21 -13.81 -5.60 23.19
C SER A 21 -14.66 -5.10 24.37
N THR A 22 -14.65 -3.79 24.61
CA THR A 22 -15.50 -3.13 25.62
C THR A 22 -16.93 -2.88 25.11
N GLY A 23 -17.18 -3.07 23.81
CA GLY A 23 -18.45 -2.71 23.17
C GLY A 23 -18.67 -1.20 23.08
N ALA A 24 -17.60 -0.41 23.14
CA ALA A 24 -17.67 1.04 22.92
C ALA A 24 -18.00 1.37 21.46
N ILE A 25 -17.61 0.48 20.54
CA ILE A 25 -17.93 0.50 19.12
C ILE A 25 -17.95 -0.95 18.60
N THR A 26 -18.70 -1.20 17.53
CA THR A 26 -18.68 -2.43 16.75
C THR A 26 -17.72 -2.32 15.55
N SER A 27 -17.34 -3.44 14.95
CA SER A 27 -16.57 -3.46 13.70
C SER A 27 -17.35 -2.76 12.58
N THR A 28 -18.66 -2.97 12.52
CA THR A 28 -19.56 -2.32 11.56
C THR A 28 -19.51 -0.80 11.69
N GLU A 29 -19.65 -0.27 12.90
CA GLU A 29 -19.55 1.17 13.14
C GLU A 29 -18.15 1.70 12.86
N LEU A 30 -17.10 0.97 13.24
CA LEU A 30 -15.71 1.36 12.95
C LEU A 30 -15.46 1.50 11.45
N CYS A 31 -15.96 0.55 10.64
CA CYS A 31 -15.92 0.65 9.17
C CYS A 31 -16.69 1.87 8.67
N ALA A 32 -17.86 2.17 9.22
CA ALA A 32 -18.62 3.36 8.84
C ALA A 32 -17.87 4.67 9.16
N LEU A 33 -17.16 4.75 10.30
CA LEU A 33 -16.31 5.90 10.62
C LEU A 33 -15.18 6.09 9.61
N TYR A 34 -14.51 5.01 9.21
CA TYR A 34 -13.51 5.08 8.15
C TYR A 34 -14.11 5.51 6.80
N LEU A 35 -15.30 5.00 6.44
CA LEU A 35 -16.00 5.45 5.22
C LEU A 35 -16.39 6.92 5.27
N HIS A 36 -16.71 7.49 6.43
CA HIS A 36 -16.92 8.95 6.58
C HIS A 36 -15.65 9.74 6.27
N ARG A 37 -14.48 9.27 6.73
CA ARG A 37 -13.20 9.90 6.38
C ARG A 37 -12.89 9.78 4.90
N ILE A 38 -13.06 8.59 4.33
CA ILE A 38 -12.82 8.33 2.89
C ILE A 38 -13.72 9.21 2.03
N SER A 39 -15.02 9.25 2.31
CA SER A 39 -15.94 10.12 1.56
C SER A 39 -15.60 11.60 1.68
N THR A 40 -15.20 12.06 2.88
CA THR A 40 -14.89 13.48 3.13
C THR A 40 -13.59 13.94 2.48
N TYR A 41 -12.54 13.12 2.51
CA TYR A 41 -11.18 13.54 2.15
C TYR A 41 -10.62 12.83 0.91
N ASP A 42 -10.99 11.57 0.67
CA ASP A 42 -10.49 10.82 -0.49
C ASP A 42 -11.29 11.10 -1.75
N ALA A 43 -12.62 11.08 -1.63
CA ALA A 43 -13.56 11.27 -2.73
C ALA A 43 -14.07 12.72 -2.87
N ARG A 44 -13.99 13.51 -1.80
CA ARG A 44 -14.37 14.92 -1.73
C ARG A 44 -13.24 15.73 -1.08
N GLY A 45 -13.52 17.00 -0.78
CA GLY A 45 -12.58 17.85 -0.07
C GLY A 45 -11.26 18.00 -0.83
N VAL A 46 -10.18 17.49 -0.23
CA VAL A 46 -8.83 17.54 -0.80
C VAL A 46 -8.59 16.54 -1.93
N PHE A 47 -9.50 15.58 -2.14
CA PHE A 47 -9.47 14.59 -3.23
C PHE A 47 -8.16 13.79 -3.29
N LEU A 48 -7.90 12.98 -2.26
CA LEU A 48 -6.68 12.19 -2.19
C LEU A 48 -6.64 11.01 -3.19
N ASN A 49 -7.79 10.52 -3.67
CA ASN A 49 -7.90 9.44 -4.66
C ASN A 49 -7.01 8.21 -4.37
N SER A 50 -6.94 7.81 -3.10
CA SER A 50 -6.11 6.72 -2.61
C SER A 50 -6.80 5.36 -2.62
N ILE A 51 -8.13 5.32 -2.60
CA ILE A 51 -8.95 4.09 -2.59
C ILE A 51 -10.05 4.14 -3.66
N PRO A 52 -9.72 3.85 -4.93
CA PRO A 52 -10.67 3.96 -6.03
C PRO A 52 -11.81 2.93 -6.00
N LEU A 53 -11.64 1.79 -5.31
CA LEU A 53 -12.64 0.71 -5.28
C LEU A 53 -12.92 0.29 -3.84
N LEU A 54 -14.20 0.28 -3.45
CA LEU A 54 -14.64 -0.30 -2.17
C LEU A 54 -14.99 -1.77 -2.32
N ASN A 55 -14.76 -2.55 -1.25
CA ASN A 55 -15.21 -3.92 -1.15
C ASN A 55 -16.75 -3.95 -1.00
N PRO A 56 -17.50 -4.56 -1.93
CA PRO A 56 -18.95 -4.64 -1.82
C PRO A 56 -19.42 -5.48 -0.62
N ASN A 57 -18.56 -6.33 -0.04
CA ASN A 57 -18.87 -7.17 1.11
C ASN A 57 -18.38 -6.59 2.45
N LEU A 58 -17.87 -5.35 2.48
CA LEU A 58 -17.28 -4.70 3.65
C LEU A 58 -18.14 -4.85 4.93
N PHE A 59 -19.43 -4.50 4.85
CA PHE A 59 -20.30 -4.58 6.02
C PHE A 59 -20.71 -6.00 6.39
N ALA A 60 -20.76 -6.93 5.42
CA ALA A 60 -20.99 -8.34 5.71
C ALA A 60 -19.80 -8.95 6.48
N GLU A 61 -18.57 -8.60 6.09
CA GLU A 61 -17.35 -9.00 6.80
C GLU A 61 -17.30 -8.39 8.22
N ALA A 62 -17.64 -7.11 8.37
CA ALA A 62 -17.72 -6.43 9.66
C ALA A 62 -18.78 -7.03 10.59
N ALA A 63 -20.00 -7.25 10.09
CA ALA A 63 -21.08 -7.87 10.85
C ALA A 63 -20.74 -9.30 11.28
N ALA A 64 -19.98 -10.05 10.46
CA ALA A 64 -19.48 -11.36 10.84
C ALA A 64 -18.46 -11.28 12.00
N SER A 65 -17.59 -10.27 12.03
CA SER A 65 -16.71 -9.99 13.19
C SER A 65 -17.51 -9.66 14.44
N ASP A 66 -18.52 -8.82 14.32
CA ASP A 66 -19.39 -8.46 15.45
C ASP A 66 -20.14 -9.67 16.02
N ALA A 67 -20.65 -10.55 15.16
CA ALA A 67 -21.30 -11.80 15.58
C ALA A 67 -20.32 -12.78 16.28
N ARG A 68 -19.08 -12.89 15.78
CA ARG A 68 -18.03 -13.69 16.44
C ARG A 68 -17.68 -13.12 17.80
N ARG A 69 -17.54 -11.80 17.91
CA ARG A 69 -17.24 -11.11 19.17
C ARG A 69 -18.35 -11.31 20.19
N ALA A 70 -19.60 -11.11 19.78
CA ALA A 70 -20.76 -11.29 20.65
C ALA A 70 -20.98 -12.76 21.07
N SER A 71 -20.42 -13.72 20.35
CA SER A 71 -20.44 -15.15 20.74
C SER A 71 -19.18 -15.62 21.46
N GLY A 72 -18.21 -14.74 21.73
CA GLY A 72 -16.93 -15.08 22.38
C GLY A 72 -16.00 -15.93 21.52
N LYS A 73 -16.12 -15.87 20.19
CA LYS A 73 -15.41 -16.70 19.22
C LYS A 73 -14.51 -15.87 18.28
N LEU A 74 -13.73 -14.95 18.86
CA LEU A 74 -12.76 -14.15 18.09
C LEU A 74 -11.77 -15.07 17.37
N LEU A 75 -11.42 -14.72 16.14
CA LEU A 75 -10.44 -15.48 15.34
C LEU A 75 -9.00 -15.13 15.67
N SER A 76 -8.74 -13.86 16.02
CA SER A 76 -7.40 -13.36 16.36
C SER A 76 -7.48 -12.03 17.11
N LYS A 77 -6.32 -11.47 17.45
CA LYS A 77 -6.20 -10.08 17.96
C LYS A 77 -6.45 -9.01 16.88
N LEU A 78 -6.60 -9.40 15.62
CA LEU A 78 -6.94 -8.49 14.52
C LEU A 78 -8.40 -8.65 14.05
N ASP A 79 -9.20 -9.51 14.70
CA ASP A 79 -10.61 -9.70 14.31
C ASP A 79 -11.35 -8.35 14.40
N GLY A 80 -12.01 -7.95 13.32
CA GLY A 80 -12.74 -6.68 13.19
C GLY A 80 -11.88 -5.46 12.84
N ILE A 81 -10.59 -5.63 12.61
CA ILE A 81 -9.69 -4.51 12.24
C ILE A 81 -9.76 -4.24 10.74
N PRO A 82 -10.07 -2.99 10.32
CA PRO A 82 -10.16 -2.66 8.91
C PRO A 82 -8.78 -2.50 8.23
N TYR A 83 -8.62 -3.07 7.04
CA TYR A 83 -7.41 -2.97 6.23
C TYR A 83 -7.71 -2.70 4.75
N THR A 84 -6.65 -2.45 3.97
CA THR A 84 -6.72 -2.24 2.52
C THR A 84 -5.65 -3.04 1.78
N LEU A 85 -5.89 -3.30 0.49
CA LEU A 85 -4.98 -4.02 -0.39
C LEU A 85 -4.66 -3.18 -1.63
N LYS A 86 -3.38 -3.08 -2.00
CA LYS A 86 -2.99 -2.55 -3.31
C LYS A 86 -3.68 -3.28 -4.45
N ASP A 87 -3.98 -2.56 -5.54
CA ASP A 87 -4.79 -3.12 -6.63
C ASP A 87 -4.18 -4.37 -7.32
N GLY A 88 -2.87 -4.58 -7.21
CA GLY A 88 -2.20 -5.79 -7.70
C GLY A 88 -2.49 -7.08 -6.92
N PHE A 89 -3.14 -7.05 -5.74
CA PHE A 89 -3.46 -8.26 -4.98
C PHE A 89 -4.77 -8.91 -5.43
N LYS A 90 -4.81 -10.21 -5.68
CA LYS A 90 -6.08 -10.92 -5.89
C LYS A 90 -7.00 -10.82 -4.65
N TYR A 91 -8.28 -10.53 -4.85
CA TYR A 91 -9.33 -10.58 -3.84
C TYR A 91 -10.66 -10.97 -4.49
N LEU A 92 -11.26 -12.07 -4.06
CA LEU A 92 -12.49 -12.62 -4.62
C LEU A 92 -13.61 -11.58 -4.60
N GLY A 93 -14.33 -11.48 -5.72
CA GLY A 93 -15.42 -10.51 -5.89
C GLY A 93 -14.98 -9.10 -6.33
N MET A 94 -13.68 -8.81 -6.41
CA MET A 94 -13.14 -7.52 -6.89
C MET A 94 -12.31 -7.69 -8.17
N SER A 95 -11.88 -6.61 -8.83
CA SER A 95 -10.88 -6.68 -9.92
C SER A 95 -9.47 -6.85 -9.38
N VAL A 96 -8.57 -7.35 -10.23
CA VAL A 96 -7.11 -7.28 -10.06
C VAL A 96 -6.51 -6.64 -11.30
N ALA A 97 -6.62 -5.31 -11.41
CA ALA A 97 -6.21 -4.59 -12.61
C ALA A 97 -4.72 -4.20 -12.60
N ALA A 98 -4.07 -4.28 -11.43
CA ALA A 98 -2.72 -3.75 -11.21
C ALA A 98 -2.59 -2.29 -11.72
N GLY A 99 -3.62 -1.47 -11.56
CA GLY A 99 -3.65 -0.08 -12.03
C GLY A 99 -3.67 0.09 -13.56
N SER A 100 -3.75 -1.00 -14.33
CA SER A 100 -3.67 -0.97 -15.79
C SER A 100 -5.05 -1.03 -16.46
N PRO A 101 -5.31 -0.18 -17.47
CA PRO A 101 -6.55 -0.24 -18.25
C PRO A 101 -6.78 -1.59 -18.94
N ALA A 102 -5.72 -2.27 -19.40
CA ALA A 102 -5.83 -3.58 -20.06
C ALA A 102 -6.45 -4.66 -19.17
N PHE A 103 -6.32 -4.51 -17.84
CA PHE A 103 -6.77 -5.50 -16.87
C PHE A 103 -7.90 -4.98 -15.97
N ALA A 104 -8.51 -3.83 -16.29
CA ALA A 104 -9.54 -3.16 -15.48
C ALA A 104 -10.71 -4.09 -15.07
N ASN A 105 -11.03 -5.06 -15.93
CA ASN A 105 -12.14 -5.99 -15.74
C ASN A 105 -11.72 -7.40 -15.32
N LEU A 106 -10.41 -7.67 -15.14
CA LEU A 106 -9.89 -8.98 -14.79
C LEU A 106 -10.38 -9.40 -13.40
N ARG A 107 -10.99 -10.58 -13.30
CA ARG A 107 -11.54 -11.10 -12.03
C ARG A 107 -10.66 -12.22 -11.50
N PRO A 108 -10.25 -12.16 -10.22
CA PRO A 108 -9.47 -13.21 -9.60
C PRO A 108 -10.32 -14.43 -9.29
N ASN A 109 -9.71 -15.62 -9.40
CA ASN A 109 -10.32 -16.91 -9.04
C ASN A 109 -10.08 -17.35 -7.58
N GLU A 110 -9.19 -16.65 -6.88
CA GLU A 110 -8.85 -16.89 -5.47
C GLU A 110 -8.39 -15.57 -4.83
N ASN A 111 -8.24 -15.54 -3.51
CA ASN A 111 -7.56 -14.44 -2.84
C ASN A 111 -6.05 -14.60 -2.94
N ALA A 112 -5.31 -13.49 -2.85
CA ALA A 112 -3.88 -13.54 -2.55
C ALA A 112 -3.65 -14.15 -1.17
N PHE A 113 -2.49 -14.79 -0.98
CA PHE A 113 -2.17 -15.47 0.28
C PHE A 113 -2.35 -14.58 1.51
N VAL A 114 -1.79 -13.35 1.47
CA VAL A 114 -1.89 -12.40 2.59
C VAL A 114 -3.31 -11.91 2.82
N ALA A 115 -4.13 -11.81 1.77
CA ALA A 115 -5.54 -11.47 1.90
C ALA A 115 -6.33 -12.60 2.58
N ASP A 116 -6.05 -13.85 2.22
CA ASP A 116 -6.63 -15.02 2.88
C ASP A 116 -6.25 -15.09 4.36
N LYS A 117 -4.99 -14.82 4.71
CA LYS A 117 -4.56 -14.80 6.11
C LYS A 117 -5.25 -13.72 6.94
N LEU A 118 -5.39 -12.51 6.38
CA LEU A 118 -6.10 -11.42 7.05
C LEU A 118 -7.60 -11.74 7.20
N ALA A 119 -8.25 -12.31 6.18
CA ALA A 119 -9.64 -12.74 6.27
C ALA A 119 -9.83 -13.86 7.30
N GLN A 120 -8.93 -14.85 7.35
CA GLN A 120 -8.92 -15.93 8.35
C GLN A 120 -8.67 -15.40 9.78
N ALA A 121 -7.93 -14.30 9.91
CA ALA A 121 -7.74 -13.60 11.18
C ALA A 121 -8.96 -12.75 11.60
N GLY A 122 -9.96 -12.62 10.72
CA GLY A 122 -11.18 -11.85 10.97
C GLY A 122 -11.06 -10.35 10.66
N CYS A 123 -9.97 -9.92 10.01
CA CYS A 123 -9.84 -8.54 9.54
C CYS A 123 -10.92 -8.22 8.49
N VAL A 124 -11.21 -6.94 8.30
CA VAL A 124 -12.26 -6.47 7.40
C VAL A 124 -11.65 -5.67 6.25
N MET A 125 -11.88 -6.09 5.01
CA MET A 125 -11.27 -5.42 3.85
C MET A 125 -12.13 -4.23 3.41
N ILE A 126 -11.61 -3.00 3.50
CA ILE A 126 -12.34 -1.78 3.07
C ILE A 126 -12.40 -1.68 1.55
N GLY A 127 -11.27 -1.85 0.86
CA GLY A 127 -11.18 -1.62 -0.58
C GLY A 127 -9.74 -1.65 -1.13
N LYS A 128 -9.65 -1.47 -2.44
CA LYS A 128 -8.42 -1.60 -3.22
C LYS A 128 -7.78 -0.24 -3.43
N THR A 129 -6.47 -0.13 -3.21
CA THR A 129 -5.77 1.15 -3.22
C THR A 129 -5.16 1.45 -4.59
N ASN A 130 -5.03 2.74 -4.89
CA ASN A 130 -4.49 3.24 -6.15
C ASN A 130 -3.02 2.85 -6.36
N MET A 131 -2.62 2.71 -7.63
CA MET A 131 -1.27 2.42 -8.10
C MET A 131 -1.12 2.74 -9.60
N PRO A 132 0.10 3.03 -10.10
CA PRO A 132 0.37 3.12 -11.54
C PRO A 132 0.21 1.74 -12.21
N PRO A 133 0.06 1.69 -13.55
CA PRO A 133 -0.06 0.44 -14.27
C PRO A 133 1.10 -0.52 -13.99
N MET A 134 0.76 -1.77 -13.71
CA MET A 134 1.67 -2.90 -13.55
C MET A 134 2.68 -2.76 -12.40
N ALA A 135 2.49 -1.79 -11.51
CA ALA A 135 3.49 -1.34 -10.55
C ALA A 135 4.81 -0.84 -11.18
N ALA A 136 4.86 -0.67 -12.51
CA ALA A 136 6.06 -0.36 -13.29
C ALA A 136 6.39 1.16 -13.29
N GLY A 137 6.36 1.77 -12.11
CA GLY A 137 6.54 3.20 -11.91
C GLY A 137 6.28 3.62 -10.46
N GLY A 138 5.89 4.87 -10.27
CA GLY A 138 5.54 5.42 -8.97
C GLY A 138 4.30 6.29 -8.98
N MET A 139 4.37 7.42 -9.68
CA MET A 139 3.32 8.46 -9.64
C MET A 139 2.68 8.74 -11.00
N GLN A 140 3.01 7.95 -12.02
CA GLN A 140 2.26 7.92 -13.27
C GLN A 140 0.80 7.55 -12.99
N ARG A 141 -0.11 8.10 -13.78
CA ARG A 141 -1.53 7.81 -13.63
C ARG A 141 -1.90 6.51 -14.31
N GLY A 142 -2.59 5.64 -13.59
CA GLY A 142 -3.17 4.41 -14.12
C GLY A 142 -4.65 4.57 -14.49
N VAL A 143 -5.35 3.45 -14.60
CA VAL A 143 -6.79 3.39 -14.87
C VAL A 143 -7.63 4.13 -13.81
N TYR A 144 -7.08 4.29 -12.60
CA TYR A 144 -7.72 4.98 -11.48
C TYR A 144 -7.08 6.36 -11.18
N GLY A 145 -6.28 6.91 -12.09
CA GLY A 145 -5.52 8.14 -11.83
C GLY A 145 -4.28 7.90 -10.96
N ARG A 146 -4.01 8.79 -10.00
CA ARG A 146 -2.98 8.64 -8.96
C ARG A 146 -3.51 9.14 -7.61
N ALA A 147 -2.91 8.66 -6.51
CA ALA A 147 -3.16 9.22 -5.18
C ALA A 147 -2.35 10.51 -4.95
N GLU A 148 -2.87 11.42 -4.12
CA GLU A 148 -2.18 12.66 -3.73
C GLU A 148 -1.73 12.62 -2.25
N SER A 149 -0.87 13.56 -1.86
CA SER A 149 -0.28 13.57 -0.51
C SER A 149 -1.26 14.12 0.53
N PRO A 150 -1.47 13.43 1.68
CA PRO A 150 -2.27 13.95 2.76
C PRO A 150 -1.51 15.00 3.60
N TYR A 151 -0.21 15.17 3.39
CA TYR A 151 0.60 16.17 4.10
C TYR A 151 0.62 17.50 3.35
N ASN A 152 0.97 17.48 2.06
CA ASN A 152 1.09 18.69 1.26
C ASN A 152 0.84 18.40 -0.24
N MET A 153 -0.20 19.02 -0.80
CA MET A 153 -0.61 18.85 -2.22
C MET A 153 0.41 19.38 -3.24
N GLU A 154 1.39 20.18 -2.82
CA GLU A 154 2.47 20.64 -3.71
C GLU A 154 3.49 19.54 -4.02
N TYR A 155 3.50 18.46 -3.24
CA TYR A 155 4.50 17.40 -3.31
C TYR A 155 3.86 16.03 -3.57
N LEU A 156 4.62 15.16 -4.22
CA LEU A 156 4.19 13.79 -4.49
C LEU A 156 4.14 12.96 -3.19
N THR A 157 3.09 12.13 -3.08
CA THR A 157 2.95 11.16 -1.99
C THR A 157 3.94 9.98 -2.09
N ALA A 158 4.72 9.88 -3.17
CA ALA A 158 5.80 8.93 -3.33
C ALA A 158 6.80 9.39 -4.41
N ALA A 159 7.93 8.72 -4.53
CA ALA A 159 8.89 8.95 -5.60
C ALA A 159 8.27 8.61 -6.96
N PHE A 160 8.58 9.43 -7.97
CA PHE A 160 7.92 9.34 -9.27
C PHE A 160 8.21 8.03 -10.00
N SER A 161 9.46 7.52 -9.95
CA SER A 161 9.86 6.34 -10.72
C SER A 161 9.69 5.01 -9.99
N SER A 162 9.68 4.99 -8.65
CA SER A 162 9.28 3.79 -7.89
C SER A 162 8.62 4.13 -6.56
N GLY A 163 7.30 4.21 -6.63
CA GLY A 163 6.41 4.64 -5.56
C GLY A 163 5.01 4.03 -5.69
N SER A 164 4.91 2.86 -6.32
CA SER A 164 3.63 2.36 -6.84
C SER A 164 2.60 1.98 -5.76
N SER A 165 2.98 1.87 -4.49
CA SER A 165 2.02 1.70 -3.38
C SER A 165 1.51 3.06 -2.84
N ASN A 166 1.39 4.07 -3.71
CA ASN A 166 1.01 5.43 -3.36
C ASN A 166 -0.34 5.50 -2.63
N GLY A 167 -1.38 4.82 -3.11
CA GLY A 167 -2.69 4.80 -2.46
C GLY A 167 -2.65 4.16 -1.08
N ALA A 168 -1.97 3.01 -0.94
CA ALA A 168 -1.85 2.31 0.34
C ALA A 168 -1.16 3.17 1.42
N ALA A 169 -0.14 3.95 1.05
CA ALA A 169 0.53 4.85 1.97
C ALA A 169 -0.33 6.08 2.32
N THR A 170 -0.87 6.78 1.32
CA THR A 170 -1.73 7.96 1.54
C THR A 170 -2.87 7.64 2.50
N LEU A 171 -3.62 6.55 2.25
CA LEU A 171 -4.80 6.23 3.06
C LEU A 171 -4.45 5.77 4.47
N THR A 172 -3.34 5.04 4.63
CA THR A 172 -2.89 4.57 5.95
C THR A 172 -2.43 5.74 6.81
N ALA A 173 -1.74 6.71 6.22
CA ALA A 173 -1.34 7.94 6.90
C ALA A 173 -2.52 8.85 7.23
N ALA A 174 -3.52 8.93 6.33
CA ALA A 174 -4.75 9.67 6.54
C ALA A 174 -5.75 8.97 7.49
N SER A 175 -5.38 7.85 8.11
CA SER A 175 -6.26 7.05 8.99
C SER A 175 -7.58 6.67 8.32
N PHE A 176 -7.54 6.21 7.07
CA PHE A 176 -8.70 5.64 6.36
C PHE A 176 -8.85 4.13 6.56
N ALA A 177 -7.84 3.50 7.15
CA ALA A 177 -7.85 2.13 7.65
C ALA A 177 -6.83 2.01 8.79
N ALA A 178 -6.87 0.89 9.52
CA ALA A 178 -5.86 0.63 10.54
C ALA A 178 -4.48 0.32 9.93
N LEU A 179 -4.46 -0.40 8.80
CA LEU A 179 -3.25 -0.78 8.07
C LEU A 179 -3.49 -0.89 6.55
N GLY A 180 -2.42 -0.83 5.77
CA GLY A 180 -2.44 -1.01 4.31
C GLY A 180 -1.39 -2.00 3.84
N LEU A 181 -1.71 -2.78 2.80
CA LEU A 181 -0.80 -3.74 2.17
C LEU A 181 -0.39 -3.23 0.79
N GLY A 182 0.90 -2.95 0.65
CA GLY A 182 1.57 -2.61 -0.61
C GLY A 182 2.48 -3.73 -1.12
N SER A 183 3.31 -3.39 -2.11
CA SER A 183 4.34 -4.26 -2.66
C SER A 183 5.56 -3.48 -3.11
N GLU A 184 6.72 -4.14 -3.22
CA GLU A 184 7.95 -3.51 -3.66
C GLU A 184 8.80 -4.38 -4.59
N ALA A 185 9.23 -3.78 -5.70
CA ALA A 185 10.22 -4.34 -6.65
C ALA A 185 11.53 -3.52 -6.72
N VAL A 186 11.47 -2.22 -6.40
CA VAL A 186 12.62 -1.31 -6.29
C VAL A 186 12.51 -0.53 -4.98
N SER A 187 11.60 0.46 -4.91
CA SER A 187 11.30 1.23 -3.69
C SER A 187 9.82 1.54 -3.49
N SER A 188 8.93 0.80 -4.17
CA SER A 188 7.49 1.03 -4.17
C SER A 188 6.76 0.85 -2.84
N GLY A 189 7.42 0.38 -1.78
CA GLY A 189 6.93 0.37 -0.41
C GLY A 189 7.61 1.43 0.45
N ARG A 190 8.95 1.48 0.45
CA ARG A 190 9.75 2.41 1.26
C ARG A 190 9.55 3.87 0.87
N SER A 191 9.43 4.16 -0.43
CA SER A 191 9.26 5.53 -0.89
C SER A 191 7.89 6.12 -0.50
N PRO A 192 6.75 5.47 -0.78
CA PRO A 192 5.46 5.94 -0.27
C PRO A 192 5.43 6.02 1.26
N ALA A 193 6.04 5.06 1.96
CA ALA A 193 6.10 5.10 3.43
C ALA A 193 6.85 6.33 3.95
N SER A 194 7.99 6.68 3.35
CA SER A 194 8.77 7.87 3.70
C SER A 194 7.94 9.15 3.54
N ASN A 195 7.33 9.33 2.36
CA ASN A 195 6.55 10.53 2.03
C ASN A 195 5.21 10.62 2.79
N ASN A 196 4.84 9.58 3.55
CA ASN A 196 3.62 9.54 4.36
C ASN A 196 3.88 9.29 5.86
N GLY A 197 5.15 9.28 6.29
CA GLY A 197 5.54 9.12 7.69
C GLY A 197 5.06 7.78 8.28
N LEU A 198 5.15 6.70 7.51
CA LEU A 198 4.68 5.36 7.92
C LEU A 198 5.84 4.42 8.23
N VAL A 199 5.55 3.41 9.04
CA VAL A 199 6.42 2.25 9.20
C VAL A 199 6.22 1.32 8.00
N CYS A 200 7.34 0.86 7.44
CA CYS A 200 7.37 -0.03 6.28
C CYS A 200 8.38 -1.14 6.51
N TYR A 201 7.97 -2.38 6.29
CA TYR A 201 8.84 -3.55 6.37
C TYR A 201 8.90 -4.23 5.01
N THR A 202 10.12 -4.39 4.50
CA THR A 202 10.40 -5.14 3.28
C THR A 202 11.18 -6.41 3.65
N PRO A 203 10.57 -7.60 3.50
CA PRO A 203 11.12 -8.82 4.08
C PRO A 203 12.33 -9.37 3.32
N SER A 204 13.08 -10.24 3.99
CA SER A 204 13.93 -11.23 3.32
C SER A 204 13.11 -12.12 2.39
N ARG A 205 13.77 -12.68 1.37
CA ARG A 205 13.13 -13.56 0.37
C ARG A 205 12.37 -14.71 1.04
N GLY A 206 11.11 -14.92 0.66
CA GLY A 206 10.29 -16.05 1.11
C GLY A 206 9.69 -15.93 2.52
N VAL A 207 9.91 -14.84 3.25
CA VAL A 207 9.32 -14.63 4.59
C VAL A 207 7.82 -14.35 4.51
N ILE A 208 7.38 -13.51 3.57
CA ILE A 208 5.96 -13.27 3.29
C ILE A 208 5.68 -13.77 1.88
N SER A 209 4.72 -14.70 1.76
CA SER A 209 4.33 -15.24 0.44
C SER A 209 3.75 -14.15 -0.46
N SER A 210 4.24 -14.11 -1.70
CA SER A 210 3.74 -13.20 -2.74
C SER A 210 2.66 -13.83 -3.61
N ARG A 211 2.16 -15.03 -3.28
CA ARG A 211 1.18 -15.73 -4.12
C ARG A 211 -0.11 -14.89 -4.26
N GLY A 212 -0.54 -14.68 -5.51
CA GLY A 212 -1.68 -13.85 -5.85
C GLY A 212 -1.39 -12.33 -5.85
N LEU A 213 -0.14 -11.90 -5.69
CA LEU A 213 0.29 -10.55 -6.04
C LEU A 213 0.66 -10.51 -7.54
N TRP A 214 0.21 -9.49 -8.25
CA TRP A 214 0.61 -9.22 -9.62
C TRP A 214 2.14 -9.02 -9.71
N PRO A 215 2.88 -9.85 -10.46
CA PRO A 215 4.33 -9.78 -10.51
C PRO A 215 4.82 -8.62 -11.41
N LEU A 216 6.02 -8.11 -11.16
CA LEU A 216 6.74 -7.18 -12.04
C LEU A 216 8.16 -7.68 -12.28
N TYR A 217 9.01 -7.61 -11.25
CA TYR A 217 10.35 -8.18 -11.28
C TYR A 217 10.37 -9.30 -10.25
N VAL A 218 10.03 -10.52 -10.67
CA VAL A 218 9.83 -11.67 -9.75
C VAL A 218 11.05 -12.00 -8.88
N THR A 219 12.25 -11.57 -9.30
CA THR A 219 13.51 -11.65 -8.56
C THR A 219 13.62 -10.60 -7.43
N CYS A 220 12.77 -9.58 -7.45
CA CYS A 220 12.71 -8.47 -6.51
C CYS A 220 11.42 -8.42 -5.67
N ASP A 221 10.31 -8.89 -6.23
CA ASP A 221 8.97 -8.62 -5.73
C ASP A 221 8.75 -9.16 -4.30
N VAL A 222 8.33 -8.27 -3.40
CA VAL A 222 7.93 -8.62 -2.02
C VAL A 222 6.63 -7.93 -1.64
N VAL A 223 5.86 -8.56 -0.74
CA VAL A 223 4.73 -7.94 -0.05
C VAL A 223 5.23 -6.97 1.01
N VAL A 224 4.57 -5.83 1.15
CA VAL A 224 4.98 -4.77 2.07
C VAL A 224 3.79 -4.31 2.92
N PRO A 225 3.71 -4.71 4.20
CA PRO A 225 2.80 -4.06 5.15
C PRO A 225 3.22 -2.60 5.42
N LEU A 226 2.23 -1.74 5.58
CA LEU A 226 2.37 -0.33 5.94
C LEU A 226 1.50 -0.04 7.18
N THR A 227 2.11 0.48 8.23
CA THR A 227 1.44 0.82 9.50
C THR A 227 1.91 2.17 10.02
N ARG A 228 1.17 2.74 10.98
CA ARG A 228 1.56 4.01 11.62
C ARG A 228 2.57 3.83 12.75
N THR A 229 2.65 2.62 13.31
CA THR A 229 3.58 2.27 14.39
C THR A 229 4.27 0.93 14.15
N VAL A 230 5.44 0.71 14.75
CA VAL A 230 6.12 -0.59 14.75
C VAL A 230 5.34 -1.62 15.54
N GLU A 231 4.64 -1.23 16.61
CA GLU A 231 3.77 -2.15 17.35
C GLU A 231 2.64 -2.71 16.47
N ASP A 232 1.97 -1.85 15.68
CA ASP A 232 0.97 -2.29 14.71
C ASP A 232 1.61 -3.18 13.63
N MET A 233 2.84 -2.88 13.20
CA MET A 233 3.58 -3.70 12.24
C MET A 233 3.75 -5.13 12.77
N LEU A 234 4.21 -5.26 14.01
CA LEU A 234 4.41 -6.55 14.67
C LEU A 234 3.09 -7.33 14.79
N ALA A 235 1.99 -6.66 15.16
CA ALA A 235 0.68 -7.30 15.23
C ALA A 235 0.20 -7.84 13.88
N VAL A 236 0.46 -7.13 12.78
CA VAL A 236 0.14 -7.58 11.42
C VAL A 236 1.01 -8.77 11.00
N LEU A 237 2.30 -8.73 11.34
CA LEU A 237 3.24 -9.80 11.01
C LEU A 237 2.84 -11.14 11.66
N GLU A 238 2.24 -11.17 12.86
CA GLU A 238 1.71 -12.41 13.48
C GLU A 238 0.77 -13.18 12.54
N VAL A 239 0.08 -12.48 11.62
CA VAL A 239 -0.91 -13.04 10.71
C VAL A 239 -0.34 -13.33 9.32
N ILE A 240 0.45 -12.43 8.74
CA ILE A 240 0.85 -12.53 7.33
C ILE A 240 2.15 -13.31 7.10
N THR A 241 2.91 -13.64 8.15
CA THR A 241 4.12 -14.49 8.07
C THR A 241 3.83 -15.97 8.35
N GLN A 242 2.55 -16.34 8.43
CA GLN A 242 2.14 -17.73 8.57
C GLN A 242 2.64 -18.57 7.38
N PRO A 243 2.88 -19.88 7.54
CA PRO A 243 3.34 -20.73 6.43
C PRO A 243 2.37 -20.78 5.24
N ASP A 244 2.93 -20.75 4.02
CA ASP A 244 2.25 -21.05 2.75
C ASP A 244 2.83 -22.34 2.15
N PHE A 245 2.02 -23.40 2.09
CA PHE A 245 2.47 -24.70 1.56
C PHE A 245 2.45 -24.76 0.02
N GLY A 246 1.76 -23.83 -0.64
CA GLY A 246 1.82 -23.68 -2.09
C GLY A 246 2.93 -22.71 -2.49
N THR A 247 3.72 -23.06 -3.51
CA THR A 247 4.84 -22.23 -4.01
C THR A 247 4.55 -21.58 -5.36
N ILE A 248 3.66 -22.16 -6.16
CA ILE A 248 3.31 -21.64 -7.49
C ILE A 248 2.76 -20.20 -7.35
N GLY A 249 3.31 -19.28 -8.13
CA GLY A 249 3.00 -17.84 -8.04
C GLY A 249 3.89 -17.05 -7.05
N ASP A 250 4.83 -17.73 -6.38
CA ASP A 250 5.87 -17.13 -5.55
C ASP A 250 7.25 -17.59 -6.04
N PHE A 251 7.88 -16.75 -6.86
CA PHE A 251 9.06 -17.14 -7.63
C PHE A 251 10.21 -17.68 -6.78
N TRP A 252 10.52 -17.02 -5.65
CA TRP A 252 11.65 -17.40 -4.81
C TRP A 252 11.40 -18.69 -4.03
N ARG A 253 10.15 -18.95 -3.63
CA ARG A 253 9.79 -20.23 -2.98
C ARG A 253 9.60 -21.37 -3.98
N ASP A 254 9.28 -21.07 -5.23
CA ASP A 254 9.05 -22.06 -6.28
C ASP A 254 10.33 -22.53 -7.01
N GLN A 255 11.32 -21.64 -7.14
CA GLN A 255 12.61 -21.98 -7.77
C GLN A 255 13.39 -23.07 -6.99
N ARG A 256 14.24 -23.81 -7.68
CA ARG A 256 14.94 -25.00 -7.15
C ARG A 256 16.48 -24.86 -7.06
N VAL A 257 16.98 -23.66 -7.30
CA VAL A 257 18.42 -23.40 -7.47
C VAL A 257 19.06 -22.94 -6.17
N VAL A 258 18.39 -22.01 -5.48
CA VAL A 258 18.84 -21.40 -4.23
C VAL A 258 18.02 -21.99 -3.09
N THR A 259 18.69 -22.48 -2.05
CA THR A 259 17.99 -22.84 -0.80
C THR A 259 17.77 -21.57 0.00
N LEU A 260 16.51 -21.15 0.13
CA LEU A 260 16.18 -20.07 1.04
C LEU A 260 16.38 -20.53 2.49
N PRO A 261 16.83 -19.65 3.40
CA PRO A 261 16.77 -19.93 4.82
C PRO A 261 15.35 -20.37 5.19
N LYS A 262 15.20 -21.39 6.05
CA LYS A 262 13.89 -21.66 6.65
C LYS A 262 13.43 -20.37 7.33
N THR A 263 12.14 -20.07 7.29
CA THR A 263 11.46 -18.84 7.75
C THR A 263 11.60 -18.53 9.25
N SER A 264 12.60 -19.10 9.92
CA SER A 264 12.64 -19.43 11.35
C SER A 264 12.90 -18.29 12.33
N ASN A 265 12.97 -17.02 11.90
CA ASN A 265 13.30 -15.94 12.85
C ASN A 265 12.12 -14.98 13.14
N ILE A 266 11.07 -14.92 12.31
CA ILE A 266 9.83 -14.17 12.63
C ILE A 266 8.77 -15.09 13.24
N GLU A 267 9.07 -16.38 13.37
CA GLU A 267 8.18 -17.41 13.96
C GLU A 267 8.16 -17.38 15.50
N VAL A 268 8.89 -16.46 16.14
CA VAL A 268 8.97 -16.33 17.61
C VAL A 268 8.14 -15.15 18.06
N ASP A 269 7.39 -15.35 19.16
CA ASP A 269 6.70 -14.33 19.98
C ASP A 269 7.15 -12.90 19.69
N LEU A 270 6.45 -12.23 18.76
CA LEU A 270 6.83 -10.92 18.23
C LEU A 270 6.84 -9.85 19.33
N SER A 271 6.18 -10.10 20.46
CA SER A 271 6.27 -9.23 21.64
C SER A 271 7.69 -9.08 22.18
N ARG A 272 8.57 -10.05 21.94
CA ARG A 272 9.99 -9.97 22.32
C ARG A 272 10.78 -8.96 21.48
N LEU A 273 10.25 -8.58 20.31
CA LEU A 273 10.87 -7.57 19.46
C LEU A 273 10.61 -6.15 19.98
N CYS A 274 9.65 -5.98 20.91
CA CYS A 274 9.40 -4.73 21.62
C CYS A 274 10.49 -4.40 22.67
N ASP A 275 11.76 -4.43 22.27
CA ASP A 275 12.90 -4.09 23.13
C ASP A 275 13.39 -2.66 22.83
N ALA A 276 13.10 -1.74 23.77
CA ALA A 276 13.53 -0.34 23.69
C ALA A 276 15.05 -0.15 23.84
N HIS A 277 15.81 -1.20 24.14
CA HIS A 277 17.27 -1.18 24.32
C HIS A 277 18.03 -1.95 23.24
N SER A 278 17.34 -2.45 22.20
CA SER A 278 17.95 -3.33 21.19
C SER A 278 19.13 -2.70 20.44
N LEU A 279 19.17 -1.36 20.35
CA LEU A 279 20.24 -0.59 19.71
C LEU A 279 21.47 -0.34 20.60
N ARG A 280 21.42 -0.66 21.90
CA ARG A 280 22.53 -0.37 22.83
C ARG A 280 23.79 -1.14 22.46
N GLY A 281 24.87 -0.42 22.20
CA GLY A 281 26.18 -0.96 21.84
C GLY A 281 26.26 -1.48 20.40
N LYS A 282 25.18 -1.36 19.60
CA LYS A 282 25.15 -1.81 18.21
C LYS A 282 25.89 -0.83 17.33
N ARG A 283 26.73 -1.35 16.43
CA ARG A 283 27.49 -0.56 15.46
C ARG A 283 26.70 -0.41 14.17
N LEU A 284 26.37 0.82 13.81
CA LEU A 284 25.54 1.15 12.66
C LEU A 284 26.39 1.85 11.60
N ALA A 285 26.43 1.30 10.39
CA ALA A 285 27.09 1.94 9.27
C ALA A 285 26.21 3.03 8.65
N ILE A 286 26.81 4.20 8.36
CA ILE A 286 26.14 5.36 7.76
C ILE A 286 26.84 5.70 6.44
N PRO A 287 26.28 5.29 5.29
CA PRO A 287 26.85 5.65 4.00
C PRO A 287 26.77 7.16 3.74
N LYS A 288 27.92 7.84 3.65
CA LYS A 288 27.97 9.29 3.40
C LYS A 288 27.29 9.71 2.12
N MET A 289 27.22 8.82 1.12
CA MET A 289 26.46 9.07 -0.10
C MET A 289 25.01 9.45 0.18
N TYR A 290 24.37 8.94 1.23
CA TYR A 290 22.96 9.24 1.54
C TYR A 290 22.77 10.38 2.56
N THR A 291 23.82 10.81 3.24
CA THR A 291 23.76 11.88 4.26
C THR A 291 24.40 13.17 3.77
N GLU A 292 25.36 13.09 2.86
CA GLU A 292 26.09 14.22 2.29
C GLU A 292 25.83 14.39 0.78
N GLY A 293 25.44 13.32 0.08
CA GLY A 293 25.28 13.31 -1.38
C GLY A 293 26.61 13.19 -2.14
N THR A 294 27.63 12.58 -1.51
CA THR A 294 29.00 12.50 -2.03
C THR A 294 29.42 11.04 -2.25
N SER A 295 30.30 10.79 -3.23
CA SER A 295 30.95 9.50 -3.41
C SER A 295 32.23 9.68 -4.23
N ASP A 296 33.32 9.05 -3.76
CA ASP A 296 34.59 8.99 -4.49
C ASP A 296 34.67 7.77 -5.43
N THR A 297 33.59 6.98 -5.53
CA THR A 297 33.57 5.78 -6.37
C THR A 297 33.42 6.16 -7.84
N SER A 298 34.36 5.71 -8.67
CA SER A 298 34.31 5.90 -10.12
C SER A 298 33.10 5.22 -10.75
N ASN A 299 32.54 5.82 -11.81
CA ASN A 299 31.38 5.31 -12.57
C ASN A 299 30.08 5.14 -11.75
N PHE A 300 30.04 5.69 -10.54
CA PHE A 300 28.85 5.75 -9.70
C PHE A 300 28.28 7.19 -9.68
N LYS A 301 26.95 7.31 -9.73
CA LYS A 301 26.28 8.62 -9.65
C LYS A 301 25.79 8.84 -8.22
N ALA A 302 26.46 9.71 -7.47
CA ALA A 302 26.02 10.05 -6.11
C ALA A 302 24.56 10.55 -6.10
N PRO A 303 23.77 10.17 -5.08
CA PRO A 303 22.40 10.62 -4.96
C PRO A 303 22.35 12.09 -4.53
N PHE A 304 21.34 12.81 -4.99
CA PHE A 304 21.02 14.14 -4.51
C PHE A 304 20.51 14.06 -3.07
N VAL A 305 20.98 14.95 -2.19
CA VAL A 305 20.50 15.07 -0.80
C VAL A 305 20.25 16.55 -0.51
N SER A 306 18.99 16.90 -0.26
CA SER A 306 18.59 18.28 0.06
C SER A 306 19.07 18.69 1.45
N GLU A 307 19.29 19.99 1.66
CA GLU A 307 19.66 20.52 2.98
C GLU A 307 18.63 20.23 4.07
N ASP A 308 17.34 20.16 3.73
CA ASP A 308 16.28 19.78 4.67
C ASP A 308 16.47 18.33 5.16
N VAL A 309 16.78 17.40 4.25
CA VAL A 309 17.06 16.00 4.61
C VAL A 309 18.32 15.91 5.47
N LYS A 310 19.38 16.67 5.16
CA LYS A 310 20.61 16.68 5.98
C LYS A 310 20.35 17.14 7.42
N LYS A 311 19.51 18.17 7.60
CA LYS A 311 19.12 18.65 8.94
C LYS A 311 18.34 17.60 9.72
N VAL A 312 17.33 16.99 9.10
CA VAL A 312 16.53 15.94 9.76
C VAL A 312 17.40 14.72 10.07
N TRP A 313 18.31 14.35 9.16
CA TRP A 313 19.27 13.28 9.39
C TRP A 313 20.16 13.53 10.61
N ALA A 314 20.69 14.74 10.77
CA ALA A 314 21.55 15.07 11.92
C ALA A 314 20.82 14.82 13.25
N GLN A 315 19.52 15.12 13.31
CA GLN A 315 18.69 14.80 14.46
C GLN A 315 18.48 13.29 14.63
N ALA A 316 18.15 12.56 13.57
CA ALA A 316 17.99 11.11 13.60
C ALA A 316 19.25 10.38 14.08
N GLN A 317 20.44 10.81 13.65
CA GLN A 317 21.73 10.28 14.10
C GLN A 317 21.97 10.56 15.59
N SER A 318 21.57 11.74 16.08
CA SER A 318 21.59 12.06 17.51
C SER A 318 20.67 11.12 18.30
N ASP A 319 19.47 10.84 17.79
CA ASP A 319 18.52 9.94 18.45
C ASP A 319 19.07 8.50 18.53
N LEU A 320 19.65 7.98 17.44
CA LEU A 320 20.34 6.68 17.42
C LEU A 320 21.47 6.62 18.45
N THR A 321 22.28 7.67 18.53
CA THR A 321 23.41 7.75 19.48
C THR A 321 22.89 7.79 20.93
N SER A 322 21.77 8.48 21.19
CA SER A 322 21.15 8.56 22.51
C SER A 322 20.63 7.21 23.03
N LEU A 323 20.27 6.31 22.12
CA LEU A 323 19.90 4.92 22.41
C LEU A 323 21.12 4.03 22.71
N GLY A 324 22.33 4.58 22.60
CA GLY A 324 23.59 3.88 22.84
C GLY A 324 24.13 3.17 21.60
N ALA A 325 23.61 3.44 20.41
CA ALA A 325 24.20 2.95 19.17
C ALA A 325 25.52 3.66 18.86
N ILE A 326 26.44 2.95 18.20
CA ILE A 326 27.71 3.48 17.71
C ILE A 326 27.54 3.75 16.22
N CYS A 327 27.27 5.00 15.88
CA CYS A 327 27.13 5.49 14.52
C CYS A 327 28.50 5.66 13.85
N VAL A 328 28.76 4.91 12.78
CA VAL A 328 30.03 4.91 12.04
C VAL A 328 29.78 5.35 10.60
N GLU A 329 30.26 6.53 10.23
CA GLU A 329 30.23 6.98 8.85
C GLU A 329 31.19 6.17 7.99
N VAL A 330 30.74 5.79 6.80
CA VAL A 330 31.52 5.04 5.82
C VAL A 330 31.49 5.77 4.49
N ASP A 331 32.65 5.83 3.83
CA ASP A 331 32.81 6.54 2.55
C ASP A 331 32.24 5.74 1.37
N ASP A 332 32.01 4.44 1.55
CA ASP A 332 31.47 3.54 0.54
C ASP A 332 30.35 2.65 1.10
N PHE A 333 29.45 2.23 0.21
CA PHE A 333 28.48 1.17 0.46
C PHE A 333 28.52 0.18 -0.72
N PRO A 334 29.41 -0.83 -0.66
CA PRO A 334 29.75 -1.69 -1.79
C PRO A 334 28.55 -2.36 -2.45
N LEU A 335 27.54 -2.70 -1.65
CA LEU A 335 26.27 -3.27 -2.13
C LEU A 335 25.65 -2.43 -3.26
N VAL A 336 25.72 -1.11 -3.15
CA VAL A 336 25.12 -0.17 -4.10
C VAL A 336 26.15 0.29 -5.12
N THR A 337 27.33 0.70 -4.68
CA THR A 337 28.32 1.32 -5.59
C THR A 337 28.84 0.34 -6.65
N ARG A 338 29.05 -0.94 -6.29
CA ARG A 338 29.42 -1.98 -7.26
C ARG A 338 28.25 -2.41 -8.15
N TYR A 339 27.04 -2.38 -7.60
CA TYR A 339 25.83 -2.72 -8.35
C TYR A 339 25.53 -1.65 -9.42
N GLU A 340 25.77 -0.38 -9.12
CA GLU A 340 25.47 0.75 -10.01
C GLU A 340 26.69 1.24 -10.83
N ASP A 341 27.79 0.50 -10.84
CA ASP A 341 28.99 0.80 -11.62
C ASP A 341 28.68 0.85 -13.13
N ASP A 342 28.52 2.04 -13.69
CA ASP A 342 28.11 2.23 -15.10
C ASP A 342 29.26 2.03 -16.10
N SER A 343 30.40 1.43 -15.70
CA SER A 343 31.53 1.14 -16.60
C SER A 343 31.16 0.26 -17.80
N THR A 344 30.11 -0.55 -17.66
CA THR A 344 29.57 -1.44 -18.71
C THR A 344 28.44 -0.80 -19.51
N GLY A 345 28.02 0.43 -19.16
CA GLY A 345 26.83 1.10 -19.69
C GLY A 345 25.49 0.59 -19.14
N GLN A 346 25.51 -0.39 -18.22
CA GLN A 346 24.33 -0.91 -17.50
C GLN A 346 24.33 -0.44 -16.03
N HIS A 347 23.15 -0.13 -15.48
CA HIS A 347 22.98 0.38 -14.11
C HIS A 347 22.63 -0.70 -13.05
N ASN A 348 22.65 -1.98 -13.44
CA ASN A 348 22.31 -3.11 -12.57
C ASN A 348 23.32 -4.25 -12.78
N ASN A 349 24.54 -4.07 -12.30
CA ASN A 349 25.61 -5.04 -12.50
C ASN A 349 25.53 -6.13 -11.44
N VAL A 350 25.08 -7.30 -11.89
CA VAL A 350 25.10 -8.53 -11.09
C VAL A 350 26.35 -9.32 -11.48
N ALA A 351 27.41 -9.22 -10.67
CA ALA A 351 28.68 -9.86 -10.94
C ALA A 351 28.53 -11.38 -11.01
N GLY A 352 28.85 -11.96 -12.18
CA GLY A 352 28.72 -13.39 -12.46
C GLY A 352 27.37 -13.81 -13.08
N ALA A 353 26.43 -12.87 -13.27
CA ALA A 353 25.23 -13.14 -14.04
C ALA A 353 25.54 -13.24 -15.55
N PRO A 354 24.69 -13.93 -16.34
CA PRO A 354 24.78 -13.94 -17.79
C PRO A 354 24.82 -12.52 -18.40
N ALA A 355 25.59 -12.31 -19.47
CA ALA A 355 25.77 -10.98 -20.07
C ALA A 355 24.46 -10.34 -20.59
N ASP A 356 23.47 -11.15 -20.96
CA ASP A 356 22.16 -10.73 -21.44
C ASP A 356 21.09 -10.72 -20.33
N TRP A 357 21.46 -10.94 -19.06
CA TRP A 357 20.53 -11.05 -17.94
C TRP A 357 19.60 -9.85 -17.81
N ASN A 358 20.15 -8.64 -17.88
CA ASN A 358 19.37 -7.41 -17.75
C ASN A 358 18.30 -7.24 -18.83
N LEU A 359 18.55 -7.76 -20.04
CA LEU A 359 17.58 -7.78 -21.13
C LEU A 359 16.46 -8.78 -20.81
N LYS A 360 16.81 -10.02 -20.46
CA LYS A 360 15.85 -11.09 -20.10
C LYS A 360 14.93 -10.68 -18.95
N GLU A 361 15.48 -10.04 -17.94
CA GLU A 361 14.74 -9.60 -16.76
C GLU A 361 13.69 -8.51 -17.08
N ARG A 362 13.89 -7.76 -18.16
CA ARG A 362 12.95 -6.72 -18.63
C ARG A 362 12.09 -7.17 -19.81
N SER A 363 12.22 -8.42 -20.25
CA SER A 363 11.53 -8.98 -21.41
C SER A 363 10.94 -10.35 -21.09
N ASP A 364 11.66 -11.43 -21.36
CA ASP A 364 11.23 -12.82 -21.21
C ASP A 364 10.65 -13.08 -19.82
N ILE A 365 11.35 -12.67 -18.76
CA ILE A 365 10.95 -12.96 -17.37
C ILE A 365 9.61 -12.29 -17.05
N ILE A 366 9.40 -11.03 -17.46
CA ILE A 366 8.14 -10.32 -17.25
C ILE A 366 7.02 -10.99 -18.07
N SER A 367 7.31 -11.33 -19.32
CA SER A 367 6.34 -11.97 -20.23
C SER A 367 5.84 -13.30 -19.65
N TYR A 368 6.76 -14.15 -19.19
CA TYR A 368 6.42 -15.42 -18.55
C TYR A 368 5.66 -15.21 -17.24
N ALA A 369 6.11 -14.29 -16.38
CA ALA A 369 5.48 -14.06 -15.08
C ALA A 369 4.03 -13.55 -15.20
N TRP A 370 3.78 -12.62 -16.11
CA TRP A 370 2.43 -12.08 -16.35
C TRP A 370 1.51 -13.11 -17.00
N ASP A 371 2.03 -13.86 -17.98
CA ASP A 371 1.27 -14.95 -18.60
C ASP A 371 0.95 -16.07 -17.60
N ASP A 372 1.91 -16.46 -16.76
CA ASP A 372 1.70 -17.42 -15.67
C ASP A 372 0.65 -16.95 -14.68
N PHE A 373 0.65 -15.67 -14.31
CA PHE A 373 -0.38 -15.11 -13.44
C PHE A 373 -1.77 -15.25 -14.08
N LEU A 374 -1.92 -14.93 -15.37
CA LEU A 374 -3.19 -14.99 -16.10
C LEU A 374 -3.68 -16.44 -16.29
N LEU A 375 -2.78 -17.36 -16.67
CA LEU A 375 -3.08 -18.78 -16.81
C LEU A 375 -3.54 -19.40 -15.49
N GLN A 376 -2.89 -19.04 -14.38
CA GLN A 376 -3.30 -19.44 -13.03
C GLN A 376 -4.61 -18.79 -12.60
N ASN A 377 -4.91 -17.58 -13.11
CA ASN A 377 -6.12 -16.84 -12.79
C ASN A 377 -7.39 -17.38 -13.48
N GLN A 378 -7.25 -17.97 -14.67
CA GLN A 378 -8.33 -18.64 -15.39
C GLN A 378 -9.58 -17.77 -15.64
N ASP A 379 -9.42 -16.47 -15.88
CA ASP A 379 -10.53 -15.62 -16.33
C ASP A 379 -10.81 -15.92 -17.82
N PRO A 380 -12.01 -16.42 -18.18
CA PRO A 380 -12.30 -16.80 -19.57
C PRO A 380 -12.29 -15.61 -20.55
N ARG A 381 -12.32 -14.37 -20.04
CA ARG A 381 -12.27 -13.16 -20.87
C ARG A 381 -10.85 -12.70 -21.20
N LEU A 382 -9.86 -13.18 -20.45
CA LEU A 382 -8.45 -12.85 -20.65
C LEU A 382 -7.58 -13.97 -20.06
N ALA A 383 -7.32 -14.99 -20.87
CA ALA A 383 -6.69 -16.23 -20.43
C ALA A 383 -5.15 -16.20 -20.49
N SER A 384 -4.59 -15.40 -21.41
CA SER A 384 -3.15 -15.27 -21.62
C SER A 384 -2.75 -13.80 -21.80
N LEU A 385 -1.46 -13.50 -21.56
CA LEU A 385 -0.91 -12.17 -21.88
C LEU A 385 -1.00 -11.88 -23.38
N GLY A 386 -0.95 -12.90 -24.23
CA GLY A 386 -1.10 -12.74 -25.69
C GLY A 386 -2.46 -12.18 -26.13
N ASP A 387 -3.48 -12.30 -25.27
CA ASP A 387 -4.84 -11.80 -25.50
C ASP A 387 -5.02 -10.34 -25.05
N ALA A 388 -4.06 -9.78 -24.29
CA ALA A 388 -4.14 -8.43 -23.77
C ALA A 388 -3.91 -7.38 -24.88
N SER A 389 -4.56 -6.23 -24.74
CA SER A 389 -4.32 -5.07 -25.60
C SER A 389 -3.05 -4.33 -25.17
N PRO A 390 -1.94 -4.38 -25.93
CA PRO A 390 -0.65 -3.84 -25.49
C PRO A 390 -0.69 -2.32 -25.22
N ASP A 391 -1.40 -1.56 -26.05
CA ASP A 391 -1.51 -0.10 -25.92
C ASP A 391 -2.25 0.33 -24.64
N LEU A 392 -2.99 -0.60 -24.02
CA LEU A 392 -3.73 -0.36 -22.78
C LEU A 392 -2.98 -0.87 -21.53
N ILE A 393 -1.81 -1.52 -21.68
CA ILE A 393 -1.06 -2.03 -20.52
C ILE A 393 -0.51 -0.87 -19.69
N PHE A 394 0.17 0.08 -20.32
CA PHE A 394 0.67 1.29 -19.66
C PHE A 394 0.60 2.49 -20.61
N PRO A 395 -0.62 2.98 -20.91
CA PRO A 395 -0.77 4.15 -21.74
C PRO A 395 -0.23 5.38 -21.01
N LEU A 396 0.57 6.18 -21.73
CA LEU A 396 1.06 7.47 -21.28
C LEU A 396 0.51 8.57 -22.18
N PRO A 397 0.36 9.80 -21.66
CA PRO A 397 0.02 10.95 -22.49
C PRO A 397 1.03 11.14 -23.63
N GLU A 398 0.56 11.67 -24.75
CA GLU A 398 1.46 12.18 -25.79
C GLU A 398 2.34 13.29 -25.21
N ASP A 399 3.61 13.34 -25.61
CA ASP A 399 4.61 14.27 -25.09
C ASP A 399 4.77 14.29 -23.56
N TYR A 400 4.61 13.13 -22.90
CA TYR A 400 4.69 13.03 -21.43
C TYR A 400 6.00 13.59 -20.87
N LEU A 401 5.92 14.79 -20.28
CA LEU A 401 7.07 15.62 -19.89
C LEU A 401 8.12 14.87 -19.04
N PRO A 402 7.74 14.06 -18.03
CA PRO A 402 8.73 13.34 -17.23
C PRO A 402 9.62 12.39 -18.02
N LEU A 403 9.15 11.85 -19.16
CA LEU A 403 9.96 10.94 -20.00
C LEU A 403 11.17 11.62 -20.62
N ARG A 404 11.19 12.95 -20.73
CA ARG A 404 12.35 13.70 -21.27
C ARG A 404 13.60 13.55 -20.41
N PHE A 405 13.42 13.25 -19.12
CA PHE A 405 14.50 13.06 -18.15
C PHE A 405 14.70 11.59 -17.77
N ALA A 406 13.84 10.70 -18.29
CA ALA A 406 13.86 9.29 -17.93
C ALA A 406 14.98 8.53 -18.65
N GLU A 407 15.50 7.50 -18.01
CA GLU A 407 16.50 6.63 -18.60
C GLU A 407 15.82 5.63 -19.56
N VAL A 408 15.88 5.91 -20.87
CA VAL A 408 15.24 5.09 -21.92
C VAL A 408 15.60 3.60 -21.82
N LYS A 409 16.86 3.29 -21.44
CA LYS A 409 17.36 1.90 -21.29
C LYS A 409 16.66 1.08 -20.19
N ASN A 410 15.89 1.72 -19.32
CA ASN A 410 15.14 1.08 -18.25
C ASN A 410 13.64 0.95 -18.53
N LEU A 411 13.17 1.39 -19.70
CA LEU A 411 11.76 1.28 -20.09
C LEU A 411 11.44 -0.16 -20.54
N ILE A 412 10.24 -0.61 -20.20
CA ILE A 412 9.68 -1.91 -20.63
C ILE A 412 8.95 -1.70 -21.95
N ASP A 413 9.22 -2.55 -22.93
CA ASP A 413 8.51 -2.60 -24.21
C ASP A 413 7.26 -3.50 -24.07
N TYR A 414 6.15 -2.92 -23.61
CA TYR A 414 4.91 -3.67 -23.35
C TYR A 414 4.33 -4.38 -24.60
N PRO A 415 4.31 -3.76 -25.80
CA PRO A 415 3.96 -4.46 -27.03
C PRO A 415 4.80 -5.72 -27.26
N ALA A 416 6.13 -5.64 -27.09
CA ALA A 416 7.01 -6.78 -27.27
C ALA A 416 6.68 -7.93 -26.30
N LEU A 417 6.29 -7.65 -25.05
CA LEU A 417 5.91 -8.70 -24.09
C LEU A 417 4.68 -9.51 -24.56
N THR A 418 3.65 -8.81 -25.05
CA THR A 418 2.42 -9.47 -25.54
C THR A 418 2.69 -10.28 -26.81
N HIS A 419 3.50 -9.72 -27.71
CA HIS A 419 3.89 -10.36 -28.96
C HIS A 419 4.72 -11.62 -28.71
N PHE A 420 5.64 -11.57 -27.75
CA PHE A 420 6.46 -12.70 -27.33
C PHE A 420 5.60 -13.93 -26.99
N ILE A 421 4.51 -13.73 -26.23
CA ILE A 421 3.59 -14.82 -25.88
C ILE A 421 2.73 -15.24 -27.07
N ARG A 422 2.17 -14.29 -27.82
CA ARG A 422 1.27 -14.54 -28.96
C ARG A 422 1.93 -15.35 -30.07
N GLU A 423 3.21 -15.14 -30.33
CA GLU A 423 3.97 -15.87 -31.34
C GLU A 423 4.44 -17.26 -30.87
N GLY A 424 4.15 -17.65 -29.63
CA GLY A 424 4.46 -18.97 -29.11
C GLY A 424 5.91 -19.17 -28.67
N HIS A 425 6.70 -18.11 -28.48
CA HIS A 425 8.12 -18.19 -28.07
C HIS A 425 8.34 -18.90 -26.72
N ARG A 426 7.28 -19.07 -25.94
CA ARG A 426 7.29 -19.88 -24.72
C ARG A 426 7.49 -21.37 -24.98
N GLU A 427 6.93 -21.92 -26.06
CA GLU A 427 7.06 -23.34 -26.47
C GLU A 427 6.80 -24.36 -25.34
N GLY A 428 5.93 -24.06 -24.38
CA GLY A 428 5.63 -24.93 -23.23
C GLY A 428 6.68 -24.91 -22.10
N ARG A 429 7.68 -24.01 -22.18
CA ARG A 429 8.67 -23.78 -21.11
C ARG A 429 8.07 -23.03 -19.93
N THR A 430 8.71 -23.15 -18.78
CA THR A 430 8.42 -22.38 -17.56
C THR A 430 9.42 -21.24 -17.39
N ILE A 431 9.12 -20.30 -16.50
CA ILE A 431 10.03 -19.19 -16.16
C ILE A 431 11.40 -19.69 -15.67
N HIS A 432 11.43 -20.89 -15.07
CA HIS A 432 12.65 -21.53 -14.56
C HIS A 432 13.56 -22.07 -15.67
N ASP A 433 13.03 -22.29 -16.87
CA ASP A 433 13.75 -22.83 -18.03
C ASP A 433 14.44 -21.74 -18.86
N ILE A 434 14.29 -20.46 -18.49
CA ILE A 434 14.94 -19.34 -19.18
C ILE A 434 16.47 -19.51 -19.11
N PRO A 435 17.19 -19.49 -20.25
CA PRO A 435 18.63 -19.72 -20.28
C PRO A 435 19.40 -18.77 -19.36
N GLY A 436 20.23 -19.33 -18.47
CA GLY A 436 21.04 -18.56 -17.52
C GLY A 436 20.32 -18.18 -16.21
N MET A 437 19.04 -18.56 -16.03
CA MET A 437 18.28 -18.28 -14.80
C MET A 437 19.02 -18.80 -13.55
N SER A 438 19.45 -20.06 -13.54
CA SER A 438 20.19 -20.65 -12.41
C SER A 438 21.46 -19.86 -12.06
N ASP A 439 22.22 -19.45 -13.05
CA ASP A 439 23.48 -18.73 -12.84
C ASP A 439 23.23 -17.32 -12.31
N ALA A 440 22.19 -16.65 -12.83
CA ALA A 440 21.76 -15.35 -12.33
C ALA A 440 21.31 -15.41 -10.87
N LEU A 441 20.48 -16.38 -10.48
CA LEU A 441 20.03 -16.52 -9.09
C LEU A 441 21.21 -16.75 -8.13
N LYS A 442 22.19 -17.59 -8.51
CA LYS A 442 23.41 -17.78 -7.72
C LYS A 442 24.25 -16.50 -7.65
N ALA A 443 24.36 -15.76 -8.75
CA ALA A 443 25.11 -14.50 -8.80
C ALA A 443 24.50 -13.42 -7.90
N LEU A 444 23.16 -13.31 -7.85
CA LEU A 444 22.45 -12.39 -6.96
C LEU A 444 22.77 -12.67 -5.49
N GLU A 445 22.67 -13.93 -5.07
CA GLU A 445 22.96 -14.32 -3.69
C GLU A 445 24.44 -14.15 -3.34
N ALA A 446 25.35 -14.51 -4.27
CA ALA A 446 26.79 -14.34 -4.09
C ALA A 446 27.17 -12.86 -3.95
N GLN A 447 26.55 -11.97 -4.72
CA GLN A 447 26.80 -10.54 -4.62
C GLN A 447 26.24 -9.94 -3.32
N ARG A 448 25.02 -10.31 -2.89
CA ARG A 448 24.51 -9.88 -1.57
C ARG A 448 25.48 -10.29 -0.47
N LYS A 449 25.89 -11.56 -0.46
CA LYS A 449 26.80 -12.09 0.56
C LYS A 449 28.10 -11.29 0.60
N ARG A 450 28.72 -11.09 -0.55
CA ARG A 450 30.05 -10.48 -0.64
C ARG A 450 30.04 -8.98 -0.37
N ASP A 451 29.05 -8.26 -0.89
CA ASP A 451 29.03 -6.79 -0.88
C ASP A 451 28.20 -6.19 0.28
N LEU A 452 27.46 -7.01 1.03
CA LEU A 452 26.79 -6.62 2.28
C LEU A 452 27.22 -7.48 3.46
N GLU A 453 26.96 -8.80 3.44
CA GLU A 453 27.10 -9.64 4.64
C GLU A 453 28.56 -9.79 5.09
N ASP A 454 29.47 -10.06 4.16
CA ASP A 454 30.91 -10.17 4.41
C ASP A 454 31.50 -8.81 4.78
N TRP A 455 31.12 -7.75 4.06
CA TRP A 455 31.53 -6.38 4.37
C TRP A 455 31.09 -5.94 5.78
N MET A 456 29.83 -6.19 6.16
CA MET A 456 29.34 -5.91 7.51
C MET A 456 30.06 -6.74 8.57
N THR A 457 30.43 -7.99 8.24
CA THR A 457 31.16 -8.86 9.17
C THR A 457 32.59 -8.39 9.38
N GLU A 458 33.27 -7.98 8.31
CA GLU A 458 34.63 -7.43 8.35
C GLU A 458 34.72 -6.16 9.22
N HIS A 459 33.70 -5.31 9.18
CA HIS A 459 33.67 -4.01 9.87
C HIS A 459 32.91 -4.02 11.22
N ASP A 460 32.44 -5.20 11.63
CA ASP A 460 31.63 -5.40 12.83
C ASP A 460 30.39 -4.50 12.87
N PHE A 461 29.59 -4.52 11.80
CA PHE A 461 28.33 -3.80 11.69
C PHE A 461 27.12 -4.71 11.94
N GLU A 462 26.18 -4.18 12.72
CA GLU A 462 24.87 -4.80 12.98
C GLU A 462 23.87 -4.46 11.88
N ALA A 463 23.81 -3.20 11.48
CA ALA A 463 22.91 -2.70 10.46
C ALA A 463 23.52 -1.51 9.71
N VAL A 464 22.97 -1.22 8.54
CA VAL A 464 23.24 0.01 7.78
C VAL A 464 22.02 0.92 7.91
N VAL A 465 22.23 2.20 8.18
CA VAL A 465 21.17 3.17 8.43
C VAL A 465 21.38 4.45 7.60
N PHE A 466 20.30 4.95 7.00
CA PHE A 466 20.36 6.13 6.12
C PHE A 466 18.97 6.75 5.90
N PRO A 467 18.87 8.04 5.49
CA PRO A 467 17.61 8.64 5.04
C PRO A 467 17.00 7.83 3.91
N ALA A 468 15.68 7.59 3.96
CA ALA A 468 14.98 6.79 2.95
C ALA A 468 14.95 7.44 1.56
N ILE A 469 15.03 8.77 1.49
CA ILE A 469 15.05 9.59 0.28
C ILE A 469 16.01 10.77 0.48
N GLY A 470 16.51 11.35 -0.61
CA GLY A 470 17.31 12.55 -0.61
C GLY A 470 16.51 13.85 -0.76
N ASP A 471 15.31 13.78 -1.37
CA ASP A 471 14.32 14.86 -1.40
C ASP A 471 12.96 14.33 -1.88
N VAL A 472 11.93 15.20 -1.86
CA VAL A 472 10.57 14.90 -2.35
C VAL A 472 10.28 15.69 -3.63
N GLY A 473 9.86 14.99 -4.69
CA GLY A 473 9.47 15.60 -5.95
C GLY A 473 8.14 16.37 -5.87
N LYS A 474 7.99 17.41 -6.69
CA LYS A 474 6.76 18.23 -6.74
C LYS A 474 5.65 17.57 -7.55
N ALA A 475 4.39 17.82 -7.17
CA ALA A 475 3.21 17.21 -7.78
C ALA A 475 2.90 17.72 -9.21
N ASP A 476 3.41 18.91 -9.57
CA ASP A 476 3.20 19.58 -10.87
C ASP A 476 4.17 19.13 -11.98
N LEU A 477 4.93 18.06 -11.76
CA LEU A 477 6.02 17.63 -12.65
C LEU A 477 5.59 17.24 -14.07
N GLU A 478 4.30 16.98 -14.30
CA GLU A 478 3.79 16.66 -15.63
C GLU A 478 3.50 17.92 -16.45
N GLN A 479 3.49 19.09 -15.81
CA GLN A 479 3.30 20.41 -16.42
C GLN A 479 4.55 21.28 -16.29
N ASN A 480 5.46 20.98 -15.36
CA ASN A 480 6.62 21.79 -15.04
C ASN A 480 7.93 21.02 -15.25
N SER A 481 8.75 21.51 -16.18
CA SER A 481 9.99 20.86 -16.57
C SER A 481 11.04 20.80 -15.45
N ALA A 482 11.12 21.82 -14.60
CA ALA A 482 12.09 21.84 -13.50
C ALA A 482 11.69 20.85 -12.40
N SER A 483 10.39 20.73 -12.12
CA SER A 483 9.84 19.71 -11.23
C SER A 483 10.07 18.29 -11.77
N ALA A 484 9.91 18.09 -13.08
CA ALA A 484 10.20 16.81 -13.75
C ALA A 484 11.67 16.41 -13.63
N GLU A 485 12.58 17.35 -13.91
CA GLU A 485 14.03 17.12 -13.80
C GLU A 485 14.43 16.77 -12.36
N HIS A 486 13.95 17.54 -11.37
CA HIS A 486 14.23 17.27 -9.95
C HIS A 486 13.69 15.91 -9.50
N ALA A 487 12.46 15.57 -9.87
CA ALA A 487 11.84 14.29 -9.52
C ALA A 487 12.60 13.08 -10.07
N LEU A 488 13.43 13.27 -11.12
CA LEU A 488 14.22 12.21 -11.75
C LEU A 488 15.70 12.18 -11.34
N LEU A 489 16.12 13.01 -10.38
CA LEU A 489 17.45 12.92 -9.77
C LEU A 489 17.63 11.60 -9.00
N ASN A 490 18.86 11.07 -8.97
CA ASN A 490 19.18 9.95 -8.08
C ASN A 490 18.95 10.37 -6.62
N GLY A 491 18.41 9.49 -5.77
CA GLY A 491 17.96 9.84 -4.42
C GLY A 491 16.56 10.48 -4.32
N VAL A 492 15.97 10.93 -5.43
CA VAL A 492 14.59 11.46 -5.49
C VAL A 492 13.66 10.55 -6.29
N ARG A 493 14.14 10.02 -7.41
CA ARG A 493 13.37 9.13 -8.32
C ARG A 493 13.01 7.78 -7.69
N TYR A 494 13.83 7.33 -6.75
CA TYR A 494 13.70 6.13 -5.94
C TYR A 494 14.07 6.45 -4.50
N SER A 495 13.68 5.59 -3.56
CA SER A 495 14.33 5.59 -2.26
C SER A 495 15.81 5.23 -2.38
N ASN A 496 16.62 5.77 -1.47
CA ASN A 496 18.03 5.41 -1.31
C ASN A 496 18.21 3.88 -1.22
N GLY A 497 19.31 3.39 -1.80
CA GLY A 497 19.53 1.97 -2.10
C GLY A 497 18.99 1.51 -3.45
N ASN A 498 18.18 2.34 -4.13
CA ASN A 498 17.68 2.12 -5.50
C ASN A 498 17.16 0.69 -5.69
N ARG A 499 17.60 0.00 -6.75
CA ARG A 499 17.18 -1.38 -7.07
C ARG A 499 18.03 -2.44 -6.35
N ALA A 500 19.24 -2.10 -5.90
CA ALA A 500 20.19 -3.04 -5.31
C ALA A 500 19.58 -3.79 -4.11
N LEU A 501 18.91 -3.08 -3.20
CA LEU A 501 18.32 -3.68 -1.99
C LEU A 501 17.33 -4.81 -2.32
N ARG A 502 16.42 -4.59 -3.28
CA ARG A 502 15.41 -5.58 -3.67
C ARG A 502 15.98 -6.67 -4.55
N HIS A 503 16.76 -6.30 -5.57
CA HIS A 503 17.33 -7.27 -6.49
C HIS A 503 18.25 -8.27 -5.79
N LEU A 504 18.94 -7.82 -4.73
CA LEU A 504 19.83 -8.66 -3.91
C LEU A 504 19.13 -9.27 -2.68
N GLY A 505 17.85 -8.96 -2.42
CA GLY A 505 17.05 -9.61 -1.38
C GLY A 505 17.41 -9.20 0.05
N VAL A 506 17.80 -7.94 0.24
CA VAL A 506 18.23 -7.38 1.53
C VAL A 506 17.01 -6.93 2.31
N PRO A 507 16.72 -7.41 3.53
CA PRO A 507 15.58 -6.95 4.32
C PRO A 507 15.76 -5.50 4.79
N THR A 508 14.66 -4.74 4.89
CA THR A 508 14.69 -3.39 5.48
C THR A 508 13.48 -3.11 6.36
N VAL A 509 13.67 -2.24 7.34
CA VAL A 509 12.58 -1.55 8.05
C VAL A 509 12.79 -0.05 7.93
N SER A 510 11.78 0.68 7.49
CA SER A 510 11.80 2.14 7.43
C SER A 510 10.82 2.71 8.44
N VAL A 511 11.26 3.69 9.23
CA VAL A 511 10.48 4.35 10.29
C VAL A 511 10.61 5.87 10.19
N PRO A 512 9.61 6.67 10.62
CA PRO A 512 9.67 8.13 10.56
C PRO A 512 10.87 8.70 11.30
N MET A 513 11.61 9.61 10.65
CA MET A 513 12.75 10.31 11.26
C MET A 513 12.56 11.82 11.41
N GLY A 514 11.50 12.37 10.82
CA GLY A 514 11.11 13.76 11.00
C GLY A 514 10.29 14.31 9.83
N ILE A 515 10.07 15.63 9.87
CA ILE A 515 9.40 16.41 8.84
C ILE A 515 10.40 17.38 8.21
N LEU A 516 10.39 17.49 6.88
CA LEU A 516 11.17 18.46 6.13
C LEU A 516 10.55 19.85 6.31
N GLU A 517 11.15 20.68 7.17
CA GLU A 517 10.61 22.00 7.57
C GLU A 517 10.19 22.89 6.40
N GLY A 518 10.98 22.90 5.30
CA GLY A 518 10.68 23.69 4.11
C GLY A 518 9.56 23.16 3.21
N LYS A 519 9.06 21.94 3.47
CA LYS A 519 8.11 21.23 2.60
C LYS A 519 6.87 20.72 3.31
N ASP A 520 6.90 20.63 4.65
CA ASP A 520 5.90 19.94 5.46
C ASP A 520 5.64 18.50 4.97
N MET A 521 6.71 17.82 4.57
CA MET A 521 6.67 16.43 4.09
C MET A 521 7.49 15.54 5.03
N PRO A 522 6.98 14.37 5.43
CA PRO A 522 7.73 13.44 6.25
C PRO A 522 8.88 12.80 5.48
N VAL A 523 9.87 12.33 6.23
CA VAL A 523 10.97 11.51 5.73
C VAL A 523 11.28 10.39 6.74
N ASN A 524 11.61 9.20 6.24
CA ASN A 524 11.95 8.05 7.07
C ASN A 524 13.47 7.83 7.19
N LEU A 525 13.86 7.22 8.30
CA LEU A 525 15.10 6.47 8.47
C LEU A 525 14.89 5.06 7.93
N THR A 526 15.78 4.57 7.07
CA THR A 526 15.79 3.16 6.63
C THR A 526 16.93 2.41 7.33
N LEU A 527 16.59 1.27 7.92
CA LEU A 527 17.54 0.30 8.46
C LEU A 527 17.55 -0.94 7.54
N CYS A 528 18.72 -1.41 7.16
CA CYS A 528 18.88 -2.70 6.48
C CYS A 528 20.00 -3.53 7.10
N SER A 529 19.92 -4.85 6.94
CA SER A 529 20.88 -5.80 7.50
C SER A 529 20.94 -7.08 6.65
N ARG A 530 21.64 -8.10 7.15
CA ARG A 530 21.84 -9.40 6.53
C ARG A 530 20.50 -10.08 6.25
N ALA A 531 20.44 -10.88 5.18
CA ALA A 531 19.27 -11.72 4.93
C ALA A 531 19.00 -12.66 6.11
N GLY A 532 17.75 -12.72 6.57
CA GLY A 532 17.33 -13.48 7.75
C GLY A 532 17.48 -12.76 9.10
N ALA A 533 18.02 -11.54 9.13
CA ALA A 533 18.12 -10.70 10.34
C ALA A 533 16.89 -9.81 10.57
N ASP A 534 15.75 -10.13 9.95
CA ASP A 534 14.53 -9.34 9.95
C ASP A 534 13.99 -9.04 11.37
N ALA A 535 14.07 -10.00 12.28
CA ALA A 535 13.61 -9.84 13.66
C ALA A 535 14.39 -8.77 14.43
N GLU A 536 15.72 -8.77 14.31
CA GLU A 536 16.58 -7.76 14.94
C GLU A 536 16.34 -6.37 14.32
N LEU A 537 16.18 -6.30 12.99
CA LEU A 537 15.82 -5.06 12.31
C LEU A 537 14.50 -4.47 12.83
N LEU A 538 13.46 -5.29 12.99
CA LEU A 538 12.18 -4.87 13.55
C LEU A 538 12.33 -4.39 15.01
N SER A 539 13.17 -5.06 15.80
CA SER A 539 13.45 -4.65 17.17
C SER A 539 14.23 -3.33 17.26
N HIS A 540 15.19 -3.10 16.36
CA HIS A 540 15.92 -1.84 16.26
C HIS A 540 15.02 -0.68 15.82
N ALA A 541 14.14 -0.93 14.86
CA ALA A 541 13.13 0.02 14.44
C ALA A 541 12.17 0.38 15.59
N TYR A 542 11.75 -0.62 16.39
CA TYR A 542 10.95 -0.39 17.59
C TYR A 542 11.67 0.53 18.59
N ALA A 543 12.92 0.21 18.94
CA ALA A 543 13.71 1.04 19.86
C ALA A 543 13.83 2.50 19.39
N TYR A 544 14.13 2.69 18.10
CA TYR A 544 14.21 4.02 17.50
C TYR A 544 12.88 4.77 17.53
N GLU A 545 11.78 4.13 17.10
CA GLU A 545 10.45 4.73 17.10
C GLU A 545 10.00 5.14 18.51
N GLN A 546 10.16 4.25 19.49
CA GLN A 546 9.67 4.50 20.85
C GLN A 546 10.41 5.66 21.53
N SER A 547 11.68 5.86 21.19
CA SER A 547 12.48 6.97 21.70
C SER A 547 12.19 8.28 20.99
N SER A 548 12.05 8.23 19.66
CA SER A 548 12.02 9.44 18.82
C SER A 548 10.61 9.99 18.59
N LYS A 549 9.63 9.12 18.34
CA LYS A 549 8.21 9.46 18.10
C LYS A 549 8.00 10.55 17.04
N TRP A 550 8.78 10.50 15.96
CA TRP A 550 8.78 11.53 14.91
C TRP A 550 7.52 11.60 14.04
N ARG A 551 6.67 10.55 14.04
CA ARG A 551 5.44 10.57 13.24
C ARG A 551 4.55 11.74 13.68
N GLN A 552 4.11 12.53 12.70
CA GLN A 552 3.08 13.54 12.87
C GLN A 552 1.90 13.18 11.96
N PRO A 553 0.64 13.33 12.41
CA PRO A 553 -0.52 13.12 11.55
C PRO A 553 -0.55 14.16 10.41
N PRO A 554 -1.03 13.79 9.22
CA PRO A 554 -1.17 14.71 8.10
C PRO A 554 -2.13 15.88 8.40
N GLY A 555 -1.73 17.10 8.04
CA GLY A 555 -2.52 18.31 8.26
C GLY A 555 -3.79 18.43 7.40
N LEU A 556 -3.84 17.79 6.23
CA LEU A 556 -4.95 17.92 5.28
C LEU A 556 -6.14 17.00 5.60
N THR A 557 -5.99 16.06 6.54
CA THR A 557 -7.05 15.12 6.93
C THR A 557 -7.28 15.12 8.44
N PRO A 558 -7.69 16.27 9.03
CA PRO A 558 -7.91 16.37 10.47
C PRO A 558 -8.99 15.41 10.98
N SER A 559 -9.14 15.32 12.30
CA SER A 559 -10.21 14.51 12.91
C SER A 559 -11.59 15.11 12.58
N LEU A 560 -12.51 14.26 12.15
CA LEU A 560 -13.93 14.57 12.03
C LEU A 560 -14.62 14.46 13.39
N LEU A 561 -15.79 15.09 13.54
CA LEU A 561 -16.62 14.93 14.74
C LEU A 561 -17.06 13.47 14.94
N THR A 562 -17.28 12.75 13.83
CA THR A 562 -17.66 11.34 13.82
C THR A 562 -16.55 10.41 14.28
N ASP A 563 -15.28 10.83 14.22
CA ASP A 563 -14.13 9.97 14.58
C ASP A 563 -14.04 9.69 16.08
N HIS A 564 -14.80 10.41 16.92
CA HIS A 564 -14.73 10.32 18.37
C HIS A 564 -15.69 9.27 18.94
N VAL A 565 -15.10 8.21 19.49
CA VAL A 565 -15.80 7.12 20.19
C VAL A 565 -15.81 7.38 21.70
N LYS A 566 -16.97 7.22 22.34
CA LYS A 566 -17.08 7.32 23.80
C LYS A 566 -16.53 6.06 24.45
N ARG A 567 -15.59 6.19 25.39
CA ARG A 567 -15.12 5.04 26.16
C ARG A 567 -16.21 4.53 27.11
N VAL A 568 -16.28 3.21 27.23
CA VAL A 568 -17.14 2.53 28.20
C VAL A 568 -16.24 2.01 29.33
N GLU A 569 -16.42 2.53 30.54
CA GLU A 569 -15.75 2.02 31.74
C GLU A 569 -16.57 0.87 32.34
N GLY A 570 -15.99 -0.33 32.40
CA GLY A 570 -16.63 -1.50 33.04
C GLY A 570 -16.24 -2.83 32.40
N PRO A 571 -16.48 -3.97 33.07
CA PRO A 571 -16.27 -5.28 32.47
C PRO A 571 -17.14 -5.45 31.23
N SER A 572 -16.62 -6.15 30.22
CA SER A 572 -17.34 -6.53 28.99
C SER A 572 -18.73 -7.04 29.36
N LYS A 573 -19.79 -6.46 28.77
CA LYS A 573 -21.16 -6.96 28.99
C LYS A 573 -21.18 -8.44 28.60
N SER A 574 -21.85 -9.27 29.40
CA SER A 574 -22.03 -10.69 29.08
C SER A 574 -22.47 -10.85 27.62
N PRO A 575 -21.93 -11.81 26.86
CA PRO A 575 -22.29 -12.02 25.46
C PRO A 575 -23.78 -12.27 25.35
N VAL A 576 -24.53 -11.24 24.93
CA VAL A 576 -25.89 -11.39 24.46
C VAL A 576 -25.75 -11.64 22.97
N CYS A 577 -26.28 -12.74 22.46
CA CYS A 577 -26.40 -12.94 21.03
C CYS A 577 -27.31 -11.82 20.49
N PRO A 578 -26.78 -10.81 19.78
CA PRO A 578 -27.58 -9.69 19.36
C PRO A 578 -28.58 -10.17 18.31
N SER A 579 -29.73 -9.51 18.23
CA SER A 579 -30.66 -9.72 17.12
C SER A 579 -29.95 -9.59 15.76
N GLN A 580 -30.21 -10.51 14.84
CA GLN A 580 -29.68 -10.41 13.49
C GLN A 580 -30.47 -9.35 12.72
N ILE A 581 -29.77 -8.31 12.27
CA ILE A 581 -30.33 -7.28 11.40
C ILE A 581 -29.97 -7.62 9.96
N SER A 582 -30.97 -7.68 9.09
CA SER A 582 -30.78 -7.67 7.63
C SER A 582 -31.22 -6.32 7.11
N LEU A 583 -30.27 -5.52 6.63
CA LEU A 583 -30.51 -4.27 5.91
C LEU A 583 -30.29 -4.54 4.41
N LYS A 584 -31.20 -4.10 3.55
CA LYS A 584 -31.09 -4.30 2.11
C LYS A 584 -31.52 -3.05 1.36
N VAL A 585 -30.78 -2.71 0.33
CA VAL A 585 -31.13 -1.68 -0.66
C VAL A 585 -31.83 -2.37 -1.83
N LEU A 586 -32.94 -1.79 -2.29
CA LEU A 586 -33.77 -2.33 -3.36
C LEU A 586 -33.75 -1.43 -4.60
N GLU A 587 -33.83 -0.12 -4.40
CA GLU A 587 -33.90 0.86 -5.49
C GLU A 587 -33.05 2.09 -5.14
N GLN A 588 -32.47 2.70 -6.16
CA GLN A 588 -31.67 3.92 -6.06
C GLN A 588 -31.99 4.83 -7.24
N ASN A 589 -32.28 6.09 -6.95
CA ASN A 589 -32.59 7.12 -7.94
C ASN A 589 -31.81 8.40 -7.59
N VAL A 590 -31.42 9.14 -8.61
CA VAL A 590 -30.78 10.45 -8.48
C VAL A 590 -31.49 11.44 -9.39
N ASP A 591 -31.86 12.59 -8.85
CA ASP A 591 -32.43 13.69 -9.59
C ASP A 591 -31.45 14.87 -9.57
N THR A 592 -30.89 15.18 -10.74
CA THR A 592 -29.98 16.29 -10.97
C THR A 592 -30.65 17.49 -11.65
N THR A 593 -31.98 17.43 -11.90
CA THR A 593 -32.70 18.36 -12.79
C THR A 593 -33.23 19.64 -12.09
N GLY A 594 -32.84 19.89 -10.84
CA GLY A 594 -33.21 21.06 -10.05
C GLY A 594 -32.03 21.86 -9.47
N SER A 595 -32.33 22.98 -8.80
CA SER A 595 -31.31 23.83 -8.13
C SER A 595 -30.68 23.18 -6.89
N SER A 596 -31.27 22.09 -6.39
CA SER A 596 -30.76 21.27 -5.30
C SER A 596 -30.93 19.81 -5.72
N PRO A 597 -29.85 19.13 -6.14
CA PRO A 597 -29.97 17.76 -6.59
C PRO A 597 -30.29 16.85 -5.39
N THR A 598 -31.08 15.81 -5.64
CA THR A 598 -31.59 14.91 -4.60
C THR A 598 -31.28 13.46 -4.94
N ILE A 599 -31.13 12.66 -3.90
CA ILE A 599 -31.02 11.21 -4.00
C ILE A 599 -32.20 10.59 -3.28
N GLU A 600 -32.73 9.53 -3.88
CA GLU A 600 -33.68 8.63 -3.26
C GLU A 600 -33.11 7.22 -3.23
N VAL A 601 -33.07 6.61 -2.04
CA VAL A 601 -32.72 5.20 -1.85
C VAL A 601 -33.83 4.51 -1.08
N ARG A 602 -34.24 3.34 -1.55
CA ARG A 602 -35.30 2.55 -0.95
C ARG A 602 -34.78 1.17 -0.57
N GLY A 603 -35.34 0.61 0.49
CA GLY A 603 -34.91 -0.70 0.93
C GLY A 603 -35.82 -1.35 1.96
N THR A 604 -35.33 -2.45 2.51
CA THR A 604 -35.97 -3.17 3.62
C THR A 604 -35.01 -3.35 4.77
N VAL A 605 -35.55 -3.45 5.97
CA VAL A 605 -34.80 -3.84 7.16
C VAL A 605 -35.62 -4.82 7.99
N SER A 606 -34.96 -5.87 8.49
CA SER A 606 -35.56 -6.87 9.37
C SER A 606 -34.64 -7.17 10.55
N PRO A 607 -35.13 -7.16 11.79
CA PRO A 607 -36.50 -6.82 12.18
C PRO A 607 -36.80 -5.31 12.01
N SER A 608 -38.08 -4.93 11.93
CA SER A 608 -38.48 -3.53 11.65
C SER A 608 -38.34 -2.58 12.85
N ASN A 609 -38.10 -3.09 14.06
CA ASN A 609 -37.91 -2.32 15.28
C ASN A 609 -36.45 -1.88 15.48
N VAL A 610 -35.88 -1.24 14.46
CA VAL A 610 -34.52 -0.71 14.46
C VAL A 610 -34.52 0.81 14.23
N ALA A 611 -33.47 1.49 14.69
CA ALA A 611 -33.17 2.86 14.28
C ALA A 611 -32.31 2.82 13.01
N LEU A 612 -32.74 3.54 11.97
CA LEU A 612 -31.98 3.70 10.73
C LEU A 612 -31.27 5.07 10.75
N GLU A 613 -29.99 5.06 10.42
CA GLU A 613 -29.11 6.22 10.31
C GLU A 613 -28.46 6.22 8.92
N ALA A 614 -28.21 7.40 8.37
CA ALA A 614 -27.58 7.56 7.07
C ALA A 614 -26.57 8.71 7.09
N SER A 615 -25.53 8.60 6.28
CA SER A 615 -24.69 9.72 5.88
C SER A 615 -24.53 9.77 4.38
N ILE A 616 -24.38 10.97 3.83
CA ILE A 616 -24.11 11.22 2.41
C ILE A 616 -22.79 11.99 2.35
N ASP A 617 -21.81 11.43 1.64
CA ASP A 617 -20.46 11.96 1.50
C ASP A 617 -19.83 12.37 2.85
N GLY A 618 -20.03 11.53 3.87
CA GLY A 618 -19.48 11.73 5.22
C GLY A 618 -20.30 12.65 6.13
N VAL A 619 -21.36 13.27 5.60
CA VAL A 619 -22.26 14.16 6.35
C VAL A 619 -23.50 13.40 6.81
N SER A 620 -23.76 13.38 8.12
CA SER A 620 -24.96 12.74 8.68
C SER A 620 -26.25 13.37 8.15
N VAL A 621 -27.20 12.51 7.78
CA VAL A 621 -28.52 12.91 7.30
C VAL A 621 -29.48 13.05 8.49
N ASP A 622 -30.25 14.14 8.51
CA ASP A 622 -31.32 14.35 9.49
C ASP A 622 -32.40 13.27 9.33
N ARG A 623 -32.85 12.70 10.47
CA ARG A 623 -33.88 11.64 10.50
C ARG A 623 -35.16 12.01 9.76
N LYS A 624 -35.49 13.30 9.60
CA LYS A 624 -36.68 13.73 8.82
C LYS A 624 -36.64 13.30 7.35
N PHE A 625 -35.46 13.03 6.80
CA PHE A 625 -35.26 12.56 5.42
C PHE A 625 -35.36 11.04 5.28
N ILE A 626 -35.54 10.32 6.40
CA ILE A 626 -35.67 8.86 6.44
C ILE A 626 -37.08 8.53 6.92
N ARG A 627 -37.84 7.83 6.08
CA ARG A 627 -39.17 7.31 6.41
C ARG A 627 -39.10 5.79 6.46
N MET A 628 -39.68 5.17 7.48
CA MET A 628 -39.76 3.71 7.61
C MET A 628 -41.16 3.28 8.05
N ASP A 629 -41.73 2.27 7.38
CA ASP A 629 -43.03 1.70 7.74
C ASP A 629 -42.93 0.59 8.80
N SER A 630 -44.08 0.11 9.30
CA SER A 630 -44.12 -0.95 10.32
C SER A 630 -43.60 -2.31 9.83
N ASN A 631 -43.54 -2.51 8.51
CA ASN A 631 -43.06 -3.72 7.87
C ASN A 631 -41.55 -3.67 7.57
N GLY A 632 -40.89 -2.56 7.91
CA GLY A 632 -39.45 -2.37 7.72
C GLY A 632 -39.08 -1.89 6.32
N HIS A 633 -40.03 -1.44 5.49
CA HIS A 633 -39.68 -0.73 4.24
C HIS A 633 -39.26 0.68 4.58
N TRP A 634 -38.11 1.11 4.06
CA TRP A 634 -37.58 2.44 4.31
C TRP A 634 -37.29 3.18 3.00
N VAL A 635 -37.36 4.51 3.09
CA VAL A 635 -37.03 5.45 2.02
C VAL A 635 -36.17 6.56 2.61
N LEU A 636 -34.96 6.73 2.08
CA LEU A 636 -34.12 7.90 2.27
C LEU A 636 -34.33 8.82 1.06
N GLU A 637 -34.74 10.06 1.29
CA GLU A 637 -34.88 11.08 0.25
C GLU A 637 -34.22 12.37 0.76
N ALA A 638 -33.03 12.69 0.27
CA ALA A 638 -32.20 13.77 0.81
C ALA A 638 -31.47 14.56 -0.27
N PRO A 639 -31.22 15.87 -0.06
CA PRO A 639 -30.37 16.65 -0.95
C PRO A 639 -28.90 16.24 -0.80
N PHE A 640 -28.12 16.39 -1.86
CA PHE A 640 -26.67 16.26 -1.82
C PHE A 640 -25.99 17.45 -2.50
N SER A 641 -24.69 17.63 -2.23
CA SER A 641 -23.90 18.66 -2.90
C SER A 641 -23.41 18.13 -4.24
N SER A 642 -23.68 18.86 -5.33
CA SER A 642 -23.04 18.59 -6.61
C SER A 642 -21.53 18.70 -6.49
N PHE A 643 -20.81 17.83 -7.17
CA PHE A 643 -19.35 17.83 -7.24
C PHE A 643 -18.93 17.60 -8.69
N GLU A 644 -17.76 18.10 -9.03
CA GLU A 644 -17.05 17.69 -10.23
C GLU A 644 -16.03 16.65 -9.80
N SER A 645 -16.13 15.44 -10.34
CA SER A 645 -15.03 14.49 -10.27
C SER A 645 -13.85 15.10 -11.01
N GLY A 646 -12.70 15.22 -10.35
CA GLY A 646 -11.54 15.90 -10.93
C GLY A 646 -11.15 15.30 -12.28
N GLN A 647 -10.83 16.13 -13.27
CA GLN A 647 -10.37 15.74 -14.62
C GLN A 647 -9.00 15.01 -14.63
N TYR A 648 -8.58 14.44 -13.50
CA TYR A 648 -7.23 13.97 -13.25
C TYR A 648 -7.00 12.52 -13.67
N THR A 649 -8.01 11.78 -14.10
CA THR A 649 -7.72 10.69 -15.03
C THR A 649 -7.41 11.35 -16.37
N TYR A 650 -6.15 11.31 -16.82
CA TYR A 650 -5.93 11.39 -18.28
C TYR A 650 -6.98 10.48 -18.92
N LYS A 651 -7.69 10.97 -19.94
CA LYS A 651 -8.85 10.34 -20.60
C LYS A 651 -8.54 8.92 -21.14
N ILE A 652 -8.20 7.98 -20.27
CA ILE A 652 -7.59 6.70 -20.62
C ILE A 652 -8.63 5.58 -20.53
N HIS A 653 -9.71 5.76 -19.76
CA HIS A 653 -10.90 4.92 -19.89
C HIS A 653 -12.14 5.63 -19.33
N LYS A 654 -13.02 6.18 -20.19
CA LYS A 654 -14.26 6.85 -19.74
C LYS A 654 -15.25 5.90 -19.05
N ASP A 655 -15.07 4.60 -19.25
CA ASP A 655 -16.02 3.58 -18.77
C ASP A 655 -15.66 3.00 -17.40
N VAL A 656 -14.51 3.34 -16.82
CA VAL A 656 -14.13 2.89 -15.47
C VAL A 656 -14.50 3.96 -14.47
N LYS A 657 -15.55 3.69 -13.68
CA LYS A 657 -15.95 4.55 -12.57
C LYS A 657 -15.07 4.26 -11.36
N ILE A 658 -14.51 5.31 -10.78
CA ILE A 658 -13.85 5.25 -9.47
C ILE A 658 -14.81 5.72 -8.37
N LEU A 659 -14.43 5.46 -7.13
CA LEU A 659 -15.21 5.87 -5.96
C LEU A 659 -15.58 7.35 -5.99
N ALA A 660 -14.64 8.20 -6.41
CA ALA A 660 -14.84 9.64 -6.40
C ALA A 660 -15.86 10.13 -7.44
N ASP A 661 -16.22 9.32 -8.43
CA ASP A 661 -17.27 9.61 -9.42
C ASP A 661 -18.69 9.36 -8.89
N SER A 662 -18.81 8.84 -7.65
CA SER A 662 -20.08 8.45 -7.04
C SER A 662 -20.34 9.25 -5.77
N VAL A 663 -21.61 9.53 -5.50
CA VAL A 663 -22.10 9.88 -4.16
C VAL A 663 -22.05 8.63 -3.30
N MET A 664 -21.39 8.73 -2.16
CA MET A 664 -21.30 7.64 -1.19
C MET A 664 -22.35 7.82 -0.10
N ILE A 665 -23.15 6.79 0.11
CA ILE A 665 -24.17 6.76 1.16
C ILE A 665 -23.84 5.62 2.08
N VAL A 666 -23.65 5.90 3.37
CA VAL A 666 -23.46 4.88 4.39
C VAL A 666 -24.72 4.78 5.22
N LEU A 667 -25.31 3.60 5.27
CA LEU A 667 -26.51 3.29 6.03
C LEU A 667 -26.15 2.42 7.23
N LEU A 668 -26.70 2.71 8.39
CA LEU A 668 -26.57 1.89 9.59
C LEU A 668 -27.95 1.61 10.19
N ALA A 669 -28.23 0.35 10.47
CA ALA A 669 -29.42 -0.09 11.20
C ALA A 669 -29.02 -0.60 12.58
N ARG A 670 -29.67 -0.09 13.63
CA ARG A 670 -29.38 -0.39 15.02
C ARG A 670 -30.60 -0.90 15.78
N SER A 671 -30.48 -2.05 16.41
CA SER A 671 -31.52 -2.59 17.29
C SER A 671 -31.38 -2.07 18.73
N SER A 672 -32.46 -2.18 19.50
CA SER A 672 -32.48 -1.77 20.91
C SER A 672 -31.55 -2.58 21.82
N ASP A 673 -31.17 -3.80 21.43
CA ASP A 673 -30.22 -4.66 22.14
C ASP A 673 -28.75 -4.37 21.76
N GLY A 674 -28.50 -3.42 20.84
CA GLY A 674 -27.18 -2.95 20.47
C GLY A 674 -26.56 -3.62 19.25
N ALA A 675 -27.27 -4.51 18.55
CA ALA A 675 -26.82 -5.01 17.25
C ALA A 675 -26.75 -3.88 16.21
N VAL A 676 -25.75 -3.93 15.34
CA VAL A 676 -25.60 -2.99 14.22
C VAL A 676 -25.34 -3.79 12.96
N ASN A 677 -25.95 -3.37 11.86
CA ASN A 677 -25.55 -3.79 10.51
C ASN A 677 -25.50 -2.56 9.61
N GLY A 678 -24.72 -2.61 8.54
CA GLY A 678 -24.51 -1.49 7.63
C GLY A 678 -24.63 -1.87 6.16
N GLU A 679 -24.82 -0.86 5.33
CA GLU A 679 -24.77 -0.95 3.86
C GLU A 679 -24.08 0.29 3.29
N VAL A 680 -23.36 0.13 2.18
CA VAL A 680 -22.78 1.25 1.42
C VAL A 680 -23.38 1.28 0.02
N VAL A 681 -23.87 2.44 -0.38
CA VAL A 681 -24.45 2.67 -1.71
C VAL A 681 -23.61 3.70 -2.45
N LEU A 682 -23.21 3.38 -3.67
CA LEU A 682 -22.50 4.28 -4.57
C LEU A 682 -23.43 4.64 -5.73
N ILE A 683 -23.78 5.91 -5.84
CA ILE A 683 -24.65 6.43 -6.90
C ILE A 683 -23.85 7.41 -7.74
N ALA A 684 -23.58 7.06 -9.01
CA ALA A 684 -22.99 7.97 -9.96
C ALA A 684 -24.09 8.91 -10.51
N PRO A 685 -24.06 10.23 -10.24
CA PRO A 685 -24.96 11.15 -10.89
C PRO A 685 -24.60 11.19 -12.38
N GLU A 686 -25.53 10.85 -13.27
CA GLU A 686 -25.25 10.96 -14.71
C GLU A 686 -24.91 12.42 -15.05
N THR A 687 -23.66 12.69 -15.42
CA THR A 687 -23.32 13.94 -16.10
C THR A 687 -24.00 13.89 -17.46
N SER A 688 -24.86 14.86 -17.75
CA SER A 688 -25.43 15.01 -19.09
C SER A 688 -24.30 14.96 -20.13
N SER A 689 -24.26 13.87 -20.88
CA SER A 689 -23.36 13.74 -22.01
C SER A 689 -23.73 14.84 -23.00
N GLN A 690 -22.87 15.84 -23.18
CA GLN A 690 -22.95 16.61 -24.43
C GLN A 690 -22.72 15.60 -25.57
N PRO A 691 -23.63 15.54 -26.57
CA PRO A 691 -23.43 14.67 -27.71
C PRO A 691 -22.17 15.11 -28.46
N CYS A 692 -21.28 14.15 -28.67
CA CYS A 692 -20.09 14.32 -29.47
C CYS A 692 -20.52 14.61 -30.91
N ASN A 693 -20.38 15.85 -31.37
CA ASN A 693 -20.34 16.12 -32.81
C ASN A 693 -19.02 15.58 -33.35
N THR A 694 -19.09 14.42 -34.01
CA THR A 694 -18.05 13.93 -34.93
C THR A 694 -18.02 14.78 -36.21
N PRO A 695 -16.88 14.77 -36.91
CA PRO A 695 -16.88 14.09 -38.21
C PRO A 695 -16.31 12.67 -38.14
#